data_AF-A0A0D6LI05-F1
#
_entry.id   AF-A0A0D6LI05-F1
#
_cell.length_a   1.000
_cell.length_b   1.000
_cell.length_c   1.000
_cell.angle_alpha   90.00
_cell.angle_beta   90.00
_cell.angle_gamma   90.00
#
_symmetry.space_group_name_H-M   'P 1'
#
loop_
_entity.id
_entity.type
_entity.pdbx_description
1 polymer ?
#
loop_
_entity_poly.entity_id
_entity_poly.type
_entity_poly.pdbx_seq_one_letter_code
_entity_poly.pdbx_strand_id
1 'polypeptide(L)'
;MVSEITADVDQTQVTTALNQLVQLDSRLDSDTVINYQNMASHKDFSHDNAPKPLFTSANENAMNGPTYKAMSNLITFYNNPDADTAEAMTPAWETSISAFLDTVVQTPVMKSAQSFLVGQGLASSDATTFKNQLHSLWFTMYARSTAAGSSGFEALFGGEVQNNNVIRFGNWLRFYQQEKGGQLNYHGWFEREVGVALSLQFSWNNWQALEFSMLLNSSPEFEMAAYTVCALTGGECKLTIKGQQVTIIAKTLTVNNVVTIDDCHPSLSSSGAVTQKPQSGTTKPSKPSDAKLQDLVNKMRAADVDKAGPGDYKLDWGSKETGTSDNSKNDLFVYVNETLYQRPVYANFITVVQKNLFTPDVCKAEASMSGFRKSQIQLMLDTWTSTQVFNLAFQFLKDNGFEHVFIGEWKSGTVDGQHSWVTYYNFQKADKINYHGYYSYVADLTGTFQYVWANQMKKKGGFLIGTSPAFDFSLFTVCSLMYSGNEGCRYSIDGHPLAVTSYTQSCDAGTSLEKSSPATTKASVPNSAKLQDLVNKMRTADVDKAGPNDYKLDWGNKVTGTSDNSKNGLFVYVNETLYKRPVYANFISVIQKNLFTPDVCIAEAAMSGFRKSQIQLMFDTWTSTQVFNLAFQFLKDNGFEHVFIGEWRDQIVDGQHSWVRYYNLEKAQKINYHGYYSYVVDLAGTFQYTWESQLKKIGGFLIGTSPARSSMFATKFRIETDLKG
;
A
#
# COMPACT_ATOMS: atom_id res chain seq x y z
N MET A 1 2.09 -34.06 0.45
CA MET A 1 0.73 -33.52 0.63
C MET A 1 0.46 -33.49 2.13
N VAL A 2 0.66 -32.34 2.75
CA VAL A 2 0.03 -31.95 4.01
C VAL A 2 -0.59 -30.60 3.67
N SER A 3 -1.92 -30.57 3.60
CA SER A 3 -2.70 -29.36 3.37
C SER A 3 -2.56 -28.45 4.58
N GLU A 4 -2.17 -27.19 4.39
CA GLU A 4 -2.46 -26.14 5.35
C GLU A 4 -4.00 -26.04 5.45
N ILE A 5 -4.56 -26.65 6.49
CA ILE A 5 -5.97 -26.47 6.84
C ILE A 5 -6.03 -25.21 7.70
N THR A 6 -6.04 -24.03 7.08
CA THR A 6 -6.68 -22.89 7.74
C THR A 6 -8.18 -23.16 7.68
N ALA A 7 -8.80 -23.44 8.82
CA ALA A 7 -10.25 -23.57 8.87
C ALA A 7 -10.88 -22.28 8.34
N ASP A 8 -11.74 -22.40 7.34
CA ASP A 8 -12.52 -21.29 6.76
C ASP A 8 -13.62 -20.88 7.76
N VAL A 9 -13.20 -20.25 8.85
CA VAL A 9 -14.09 -19.78 9.92
C VAL A 9 -14.70 -18.44 9.48
N ASP A 10 -16.02 -18.34 9.59
CA ASP A 10 -16.76 -17.11 9.29
C ASP A 10 -16.23 -15.93 10.13
N GLN A 11 -15.62 -14.96 9.46
CA GLN A 11 -15.02 -13.78 10.08
C GLN A 11 -16.02 -12.93 10.87
N THR A 12 -17.32 -13.03 10.58
CA THR A 12 -18.37 -12.39 11.35
C THR A 12 -18.50 -13.02 12.74
N GLN A 13 -18.38 -14.35 12.82
CA GLN A 13 -18.41 -15.08 14.08
C GLN A 13 -17.13 -14.82 14.89
N VAL A 14 -15.97 -14.77 14.24
CA VAL A 14 -14.70 -14.37 14.86
C VAL A 14 -14.81 -12.97 15.47
N THR A 15 -15.28 -12.00 14.68
CA THR A 15 -15.48 -10.61 15.13
C THR A 15 -16.46 -10.54 16.32
N THR A 16 -17.54 -11.31 16.27
CA THR A 16 -18.52 -11.37 17.36
C THR A 16 -17.91 -11.96 18.63
N ALA A 17 -17.15 -13.05 18.52
CA ALA A 17 -16.47 -13.66 19.65
C ALA A 17 -15.42 -12.72 20.26
N LEU A 18 -14.61 -12.04 19.43
CA LEU A 18 -13.62 -11.07 19.91
C LEU A 18 -14.29 -9.87 20.60
N ASN A 19 -15.40 -9.35 20.06
CA ASN A 19 -16.16 -8.29 20.72
C ASN A 19 -16.74 -8.75 22.07
N GLN A 20 -17.13 -10.02 22.19
CA GLN A 20 -17.53 -10.58 23.48
C GLN A 20 -16.35 -10.62 24.46
N LEU A 21 -15.14 -10.93 24.01
CA LEU A 21 -13.94 -10.85 24.85
C LEU A 21 -13.70 -9.43 25.35
N VAL A 22 -13.89 -8.42 24.50
CA VAL A 22 -13.75 -7.00 24.88
C VAL A 22 -14.72 -6.62 26.00
N GLN A 23 -15.96 -7.12 25.98
CA GLN A 23 -16.95 -6.85 27.04
C GLN A 23 -16.60 -7.54 28.36
N LEU A 24 -15.87 -8.65 28.31
CA LEU A 24 -15.44 -9.41 29.48
C LEU A 24 -14.10 -8.91 30.05
N ASP A 25 -13.35 -8.12 29.28
CA ASP A 25 -12.03 -7.61 29.65
C ASP A 25 -12.13 -6.56 30.76
N SER A 26 -11.37 -6.76 31.84
CA SER A 26 -11.25 -5.80 32.95
C SER A 26 -10.12 -4.80 32.66
N ARG A 27 -10.40 -3.90 31.71
CA ARG A 27 -9.44 -2.88 31.25
C ARG A 27 -9.08 -1.87 32.34
N LEU A 28 -7.83 -1.42 32.35
CA LEU A 28 -7.30 -0.43 33.30
C LEU A 28 -7.43 1.02 32.80
N ASP A 29 -8.51 1.33 32.09
CA ASP A 29 -8.72 2.63 31.44
C ASP A 29 -8.82 3.80 32.44
N SER A 30 -9.33 3.55 33.65
CA SER A 30 -9.41 4.53 34.75
C SER A 30 -8.17 4.56 35.64
N ASP A 31 -7.31 3.56 35.53
CA ASP A 31 -6.19 3.29 36.43
C ASP A 31 -4.85 3.69 35.82
N THR A 32 -4.86 4.21 34.60
CA THR A 32 -3.68 4.69 33.88
C THR A 32 -3.86 6.14 33.46
N VAL A 33 -2.77 6.90 33.47
CA VAL A 33 -2.72 8.24 32.89
C VAL A 33 -1.65 8.24 31.82
N ILE A 34 -2.10 8.41 30.57
CA ILE A 34 -1.27 8.33 29.37
C ILE A 34 -1.00 9.74 28.85
N ASN A 35 0.26 10.12 28.81
CA ASN A 35 0.77 11.35 28.25
C ASN A 35 1.32 11.09 26.85
N TYR A 36 0.42 11.12 25.84
CA TYR A 36 0.78 10.83 24.45
C TYR A 36 1.79 11.81 23.85
N GLN A 37 1.91 13.03 24.36
CA GLN A 37 2.84 14.04 23.85
C GLN A 37 2.72 14.22 22.32
N ASN A 38 3.85 14.38 21.62
CA ASN A 38 3.90 14.67 20.20
C ASN A 38 4.16 13.42 19.36
N MET A 39 4.03 13.59 18.05
CA MET A 39 4.30 12.51 17.10
C MET A 39 5.79 12.15 17.06
N ALA A 40 6.08 10.85 16.93
CA ALA A 40 7.42 10.34 16.73
C ALA A 40 8.00 10.75 15.37
N SER A 41 9.32 10.69 15.25
CA SER A 41 10.03 11.03 14.02
C SER A 41 10.20 9.79 13.13
N HIS A 42 9.58 9.77 11.96
CA HIS A 42 9.90 8.77 10.91
C HIS A 42 11.28 8.99 10.27
N LYS A 43 11.92 10.14 10.52
CA LYS A 43 13.16 10.55 9.84
C LYS A 43 14.42 10.31 10.66
N ASP A 44 14.32 10.44 11.97
CA ASP A 44 15.46 10.36 12.87
C ASP A 44 15.02 9.88 14.24
N PHE A 45 15.39 8.65 14.55
CA PHE A 45 15.10 7.98 15.81
C PHE A 45 15.67 8.72 17.04
N SER A 46 16.73 9.53 16.88
CA SER A 46 17.31 10.30 17.99
C SER A 46 16.50 11.53 18.38
N HIS A 47 15.49 11.91 17.59
CA HIS A 47 14.58 13.01 17.92
C HIS A 47 13.50 12.50 18.85
N ASP A 48 13.80 12.57 20.15
CA ASP A 48 12.81 12.40 21.19
C ASP A 48 11.84 13.59 21.20
N ASN A 49 10.71 13.42 20.51
CA ASN A 49 9.61 14.39 20.46
C ASN A 49 8.66 14.25 21.66
N ALA A 50 8.93 13.29 22.55
CA ALA A 50 8.11 12.95 23.69
C ALA A 50 8.98 12.79 24.96
N PRO A 51 9.67 13.87 25.40
CA PRO A 51 10.72 13.80 26.43
C PRO A 51 10.24 13.44 27.85
N LYS A 52 8.96 13.15 28.03
CA LYS A 52 8.38 12.66 29.28
C LYS A 52 7.94 11.19 29.10
N PRO A 53 7.76 10.45 30.19
CA PRO A 53 7.15 9.12 30.10
C PRO A 53 5.78 9.15 29.40
N LEU A 54 5.50 8.13 28.58
CA LEU A 54 4.18 7.85 28.03
C LEU A 54 3.18 7.58 29.15
N PHE A 55 3.57 6.80 30.16
CA PHE A 55 2.73 6.55 31.34
C PHE A 55 3.18 7.45 32.50
N THR A 56 2.41 8.51 32.76
CA THR A 56 2.72 9.41 33.90
C THR A 56 2.31 8.79 35.24
N SER A 57 1.34 7.88 35.24
CA SER A 57 0.99 7.07 36.40
C SER A 57 0.21 5.84 35.98
N ALA A 58 0.43 4.72 36.68
CA ALA A 58 -0.47 3.58 36.63
C ALA A 58 -0.72 3.05 38.06
N ASN A 59 -1.98 2.83 38.42
CA ASN A 59 -2.38 2.39 39.74
C ASN A 59 -1.95 0.93 39.95
N GLU A 60 -0.86 0.72 40.68
CA GLU A 60 -0.33 -0.62 40.98
C GLU A 60 -1.32 -1.48 41.76
N ASN A 61 -2.24 -0.87 42.53
CA ASN A 61 -3.27 -1.62 43.21
C ASN A 61 -4.25 -2.28 42.24
N ALA A 62 -4.47 -1.67 41.06
CA ALA A 62 -5.30 -2.24 40.01
C ALA A 62 -4.59 -3.39 39.27
N MET A 63 -3.26 -3.46 39.36
CA MET A 63 -2.43 -4.57 38.82
C MET A 63 -2.19 -5.70 39.84
N ASN A 64 -2.91 -5.72 40.96
CA ASN A 64 -2.78 -6.78 41.98
C ASN A 64 -3.60 -8.04 41.68
N GLY A 65 -4.29 -8.07 40.53
CA GLY A 65 -5.08 -9.21 40.09
C GLY A 65 -4.23 -10.48 39.89
N PRO A 66 -4.83 -11.67 39.98
CA PRO A 66 -4.11 -12.94 39.84
C PRO A 66 -3.34 -13.06 38.52
N THR A 67 -3.92 -12.65 37.40
CA THR A 67 -3.32 -12.75 36.06
C THR A 67 -2.13 -11.81 35.90
N TYR A 68 -2.25 -10.55 36.34
CA TYR A 68 -1.14 -9.59 36.38
C TYR A 68 0.04 -10.08 37.22
N LYS A 69 -0.22 -10.65 38.40
CA LYS A 69 0.82 -11.24 39.26
C LYS A 69 1.50 -12.44 38.61
N ALA A 70 0.71 -13.37 38.06
CA ALA A 70 1.24 -14.55 37.41
C ALA A 70 2.09 -14.18 36.18
N MET A 71 1.63 -13.22 35.37
CA MET A 71 2.40 -12.71 34.24
C MET A 71 3.69 -12.01 34.70
N SER A 72 3.62 -11.16 35.72
CA SER A 72 4.80 -10.46 36.25
C SER A 72 5.85 -11.43 36.79
N ASN A 73 5.42 -12.49 37.48
CA ASN A 73 6.32 -13.56 37.92
C ASN A 73 6.98 -14.28 36.74
N LEU A 74 6.20 -14.61 35.70
CA LEU A 74 6.71 -15.29 34.51
C LEU A 74 7.69 -14.42 33.71
N ILE A 75 7.40 -13.12 33.56
CA ILE A 75 8.27 -12.17 32.86
C ILE A 75 9.67 -12.08 33.48
N THR A 76 9.85 -12.40 34.77
CA THR A 76 11.17 -12.39 35.40
C THR A 76 12.16 -13.40 34.81
N PHE A 77 11.68 -14.43 34.11
CA PHE A 77 12.52 -15.41 33.42
C PHE A 77 13.01 -14.92 32.04
N TYR A 78 12.34 -13.93 31.43
CA TYR A 78 12.70 -13.36 30.13
C TYR A 78 13.62 -12.14 30.33
N ASN A 79 14.86 -12.43 30.73
CA ASN A 79 15.88 -11.41 31.05
C ASN A 79 16.92 -11.21 29.93
N ASN A 80 16.88 -12.05 28.89
CA ASN A 80 17.79 -11.98 27.76
C ASN A 80 17.01 -11.79 26.45
N PRO A 81 16.77 -10.53 26.02
CA PRO A 81 15.90 -10.28 24.89
C PRO A 81 16.51 -10.62 23.52
N ASP A 82 17.78 -11.05 23.44
CA ASP A 82 18.43 -11.34 22.16
C ASP A 82 17.92 -12.67 21.56
N ALA A 83 17.12 -12.56 20.51
CA ALA A 83 16.49 -13.68 19.82
C ALA A 83 17.48 -14.70 19.21
N ASP A 84 18.75 -14.32 19.07
CA ASP A 84 19.81 -15.20 18.57
C ASP A 84 20.63 -15.88 19.68
N THR A 85 20.24 -15.72 20.94
CA THR A 85 20.83 -16.43 22.07
C THR A 85 19.90 -17.55 22.53
N ALA A 86 20.40 -18.79 22.56
CA ALA A 86 19.61 -19.92 23.05
C ALA A 86 19.21 -19.71 24.52
N GLU A 87 17.92 -19.87 24.81
CA GLU A 87 17.42 -19.90 26.18
C GLU A 87 17.05 -21.32 26.58
N ALA A 88 17.44 -21.72 27.79
CA ALA A 88 17.12 -23.03 28.33
C ALA A 88 15.98 -22.90 29.34
N MET A 89 14.82 -23.44 28.99
CA MET A 89 13.66 -23.44 29.88
C MET A 89 13.95 -24.30 31.12
N THR A 90 14.02 -23.65 32.28
CA THR A 90 14.27 -24.33 33.55
C THR A 90 12.97 -24.90 34.15
N PRO A 91 13.03 -25.88 35.06
CA PRO A 91 11.83 -26.37 35.74
C PRO A 91 11.04 -25.27 36.49
N ALA A 92 11.74 -24.26 37.03
CA ALA A 92 11.11 -23.12 37.69
C ALA A 92 10.37 -22.22 36.68
N TRP A 93 10.96 -22.02 35.50
CA TRP A 93 10.33 -21.30 34.40
C TRP A 93 9.07 -22.01 33.93
N GLU A 94 9.16 -23.32 33.66
CA GLU A 94 8.01 -24.15 33.25
C GLU A 94 6.91 -24.16 34.32
N THR A 95 7.28 -24.18 35.61
CA THR A 95 6.33 -24.04 36.72
C THR A 95 5.61 -22.68 36.66
N SER A 96 6.33 -21.61 36.35
CA SER A 96 5.75 -20.27 36.21
C SER A 96 4.87 -20.14 34.96
N ILE A 97 5.22 -20.78 33.84
CA ILE A 97 4.38 -20.88 32.63
C ILE A 97 3.07 -21.58 32.98
N SER A 98 3.18 -22.74 33.63
CA SER A 98 2.03 -23.54 34.05
C SER A 98 1.10 -22.75 34.99
N ALA A 99 1.65 -22.03 35.97
CA ALA A 99 0.89 -21.19 36.90
C ALA A 99 0.20 -20.00 36.20
N PHE A 100 0.86 -19.37 35.23
CA PHE A 100 0.25 -18.32 34.41
C PHE A 100 -0.92 -18.87 33.59
N LEU A 101 -0.72 -19.97 32.88
CA LEU A 101 -1.77 -20.63 32.12
C LEU A 101 -2.94 -21.08 33.00
N ASP A 102 -2.67 -21.68 34.17
CA ASP A 102 -3.71 -22.07 35.14
C ASP A 102 -4.56 -20.90 35.61
N THR A 103 -3.94 -19.73 35.74
CA THR A 103 -4.63 -18.51 36.14
C THR A 103 -5.49 -17.97 34.99
N VAL A 104 -4.92 -17.88 33.78
CA VAL A 104 -5.59 -17.29 32.61
C VAL A 104 -6.77 -18.14 32.16
N VAL A 105 -6.66 -19.48 32.10
CA VAL A 105 -7.76 -20.37 31.67
C VAL A 105 -8.98 -20.34 32.59
N GLN A 106 -8.83 -19.87 33.83
CA GLN A 106 -9.94 -19.72 34.77
C GLN A 106 -10.77 -18.46 34.52
N THR A 107 -10.23 -17.48 33.79
CA THR A 107 -10.89 -16.19 33.55
C THR A 107 -12.13 -16.32 32.66
N PRO A 108 -13.16 -15.47 32.83
CA PRO A 108 -14.30 -15.42 31.93
C PRO A 108 -13.89 -15.19 30.47
N VAL A 109 -12.87 -14.36 30.24
CA VAL A 109 -12.34 -14.03 28.91
C VAL A 109 -11.82 -15.30 28.22
N MET A 110 -10.89 -16.03 28.85
CA MET A 110 -10.31 -17.22 28.23
C MET A 110 -11.33 -18.37 28.10
N LYS A 111 -12.28 -18.51 29.04
CA LYS A 111 -13.40 -19.46 28.90
C LYS A 111 -14.31 -19.15 27.72
N SER A 112 -14.56 -17.87 27.45
CA SER A 112 -15.31 -17.43 26.28
C SER A 112 -14.56 -17.73 24.99
N ALA A 113 -13.24 -17.50 24.95
CA ALA A 113 -12.39 -17.85 23.82
C ALA A 113 -12.35 -19.37 23.58
N GLN A 114 -12.18 -20.18 24.62
CA GLN A 114 -12.21 -21.64 24.54
C GLN A 114 -13.57 -22.12 23.99
N SER A 115 -14.68 -21.58 24.50
CA SER A 115 -16.02 -21.97 24.05
C SER A 115 -16.22 -21.70 22.56
N PHE A 116 -15.75 -20.55 22.08
CA PHE A 116 -15.78 -20.22 20.66
C PHE A 116 -14.92 -21.18 19.83
N LEU A 117 -13.67 -21.41 20.22
CA LEU A 117 -12.75 -22.30 19.50
C LEU A 117 -13.24 -23.76 19.48
N VAL A 118 -13.86 -24.23 20.56
CA VAL A 118 -14.53 -25.54 20.60
C VAL A 118 -15.68 -25.59 19.59
N GLY A 119 -16.49 -24.54 19.51
CA GLY A 119 -17.58 -24.43 18.52
C GLY A 119 -17.09 -24.47 17.08
N GLN A 120 -15.88 -23.99 16.81
CA GLN A 120 -15.23 -24.05 15.49
C GLN A 120 -14.44 -25.35 15.25
N GLY A 121 -14.36 -26.26 16.23
CA GLY A 121 -13.55 -27.48 16.14
C GLY A 121 -12.03 -27.24 16.21
N LEU A 122 -11.60 -26.08 16.71
CA LEU A 122 -10.21 -25.65 16.78
C LEU A 122 -9.56 -25.86 18.16
N ALA A 123 -10.35 -26.19 19.18
CA ALA A 123 -9.89 -26.47 20.54
C ALA A 123 -10.71 -27.57 21.20
N SER A 124 -10.15 -28.17 22.26
CA SER A 124 -10.86 -29.10 23.13
C SER A 124 -11.65 -28.37 24.21
N SER A 125 -12.82 -28.92 24.58
CA SER A 125 -13.57 -28.48 25.76
C SER A 125 -12.93 -28.92 27.07
N ASP A 126 -12.02 -29.90 27.02
CA ASP A 126 -11.21 -30.30 28.16
C ASP A 126 -10.16 -29.23 28.49
N ALA A 127 -10.21 -28.69 29.71
CA ALA A 127 -9.36 -27.60 30.15
C ALA A 127 -7.86 -27.96 30.12
N THR A 128 -7.51 -29.21 30.43
CA THR A 128 -6.11 -29.67 30.41
C THR A 128 -5.57 -29.70 28.99
N THR A 129 -6.35 -30.24 28.05
CA THR A 129 -5.99 -30.30 26.64
C THR A 129 -5.88 -28.90 26.03
N PHE A 130 -6.82 -28.00 26.35
CA PHE A 130 -6.75 -26.61 25.91
C PHE A 130 -5.53 -25.88 26.51
N LYS A 131 -5.22 -26.09 27.79
CA LYS A 131 -4.01 -25.58 28.43
C LYS A 131 -2.74 -26.05 27.69
N ASN A 132 -2.67 -27.32 27.32
CA ASN A 132 -1.52 -27.86 26.57
C ASN A 132 -1.42 -27.27 25.15
N GLN A 133 -2.56 -26.99 24.52
CA GLN A 133 -2.60 -26.29 23.24
C GLN A 133 -2.08 -24.85 23.38
N LEU A 134 -2.50 -24.11 24.41
CA LEU A 134 -1.97 -22.78 24.73
C LEU A 134 -0.47 -22.83 25.03
N HIS A 135 -0.02 -23.83 25.80
CA HIS A 135 1.39 -24.05 26.07
C HIS A 135 2.20 -24.18 24.78
N SER A 136 1.76 -25.08 23.90
CA SER A 136 2.40 -25.32 22.60
C SER A 136 2.39 -24.07 21.71
N LEU A 137 1.26 -23.36 21.65
CA LEU A 137 1.11 -22.19 20.78
C LEU A 137 1.99 -21.01 21.22
N TRP A 138 2.12 -20.77 22.52
CA TRP A 138 2.78 -19.58 23.07
C TRP A 138 4.21 -19.81 23.55
N PHE A 139 4.56 -21.02 24.01
CA PHE A 139 5.83 -21.29 24.71
C PHE A 139 6.75 -22.27 23.99
N THR A 140 6.37 -22.75 22.80
CA THR A 140 7.31 -23.50 21.96
C THR A 140 8.47 -22.59 21.55
N MET A 141 9.68 -22.94 21.99
CA MET A 141 10.89 -22.21 21.62
C MET A 141 11.28 -22.50 20.17
N TYR A 142 11.68 -21.46 19.45
CA TYR A 142 12.17 -21.57 18.07
C TYR A 142 13.30 -20.59 17.78
N ALA A 143 14.02 -20.85 16.69
CA ALA A 143 15.14 -20.02 16.25
C ALA A 143 14.71 -19.08 15.13
N ARG A 144 14.99 -17.78 15.26
CA ARG A 144 14.81 -16.80 14.18
C ARG A 144 15.98 -16.76 13.20
N SER A 145 17.22 -16.97 13.68
CA SER A 145 18.38 -17.16 12.81
C SER A 145 19.29 -18.29 13.28
N THR A 146 19.93 -18.15 14.44
CA THR A 146 21.05 -19.04 14.81
C THR A 146 20.78 -19.94 16.00
N ALA A 147 19.96 -19.50 16.95
CA ALA A 147 19.66 -20.23 18.17
C ALA A 147 18.20 -20.10 18.57
N ALA A 148 17.69 -21.08 19.33
CA ALA A 148 16.31 -21.07 19.82
C ALA A 148 16.18 -20.13 21.03
N GLY A 149 16.00 -18.85 20.75
CA GLY A 149 15.85 -17.77 21.73
C GLY A 149 14.55 -16.99 21.57
N SER A 150 13.54 -17.56 20.92
CA SER A 150 12.25 -16.90 20.68
C SER A 150 11.08 -17.80 21.06
N SER A 151 9.99 -17.20 21.52
CA SER A 151 8.68 -17.85 21.69
C SER A 151 7.54 -16.86 21.40
N GLY A 152 6.32 -17.36 21.19
CA GLY A 152 5.15 -16.51 21.00
C GLY A 152 4.84 -15.61 22.19
N PHE A 153 5.07 -16.11 23.42
CA PHE A 153 4.90 -15.34 24.65
C PHE A 153 5.92 -14.20 24.71
N GLU A 154 7.17 -14.48 24.36
CA GLU A 154 8.22 -13.47 24.35
C GLU A 154 7.97 -12.39 23.30
N ALA A 155 7.55 -12.76 22.09
CA ALA A 155 7.25 -11.82 21.01
C ALA A 155 6.20 -10.76 21.40
N LEU A 156 5.24 -11.09 22.26
CA LEU A 156 4.22 -10.15 22.72
C LEU A 156 4.56 -9.53 24.09
N PHE A 157 4.76 -10.36 25.11
CA PHE A 157 4.83 -9.97 26.52
C PHE A 157 6.27 -9.73 27.02
N GLY A 158 7.27 -10.36 26.41
CA GLY A 158 8.68 -10.23 26.82
C GLY A 158 9.42 -9.07 26.15
N GLY A 159 9.26 -8.98 24.83
CA GLY A 159 10.02 -8.14 23.92
C GLY A 159 11.31 -8.83 23.46
N GLU A 160 11.60 -8.75 22.16
CA GLU A 160 12.77 -9.35 21.52
C GLU A 160 13.59 -8.27 20.80
N VAL A 161 14.91 -8.44 20.84
CA VAL A 161 15.89 -7.66 20.10
C VAL A 161 16.71 -8.57 19.19
N GLN A 162 17.22 -8.00 18.11
CA GLN A 162 18.18 -8.66 17.27
C GLN A 162 19.15 -7.64 16.72
N ASN A 163 20.45 -7.85 16.93
CA ASN A 163 21.49 -6.84 16.70
C ASN A 163 21.21 -5.58 17.54
N ASN A 164 21.09 -4.40 16.90
CA ASN A 164 20.86 -3.13 17.59
C ASN A 164 19.39 -2.67 17.59
N ASN A 165 18.45 -3.55 17.26
CA ASN A 165 17.04 -3.18 17.08
C ASN A 165 16.12 -4.05 17.92
N VAL A 166 15.06 -3.42 18.43
CA VAL A 166 13.86 -4.13 18.88
C VAL A 166 13.20 -4.71 17.63
N ILE A 167 12.83 -5.99 17.68
CA ILE A 167 12.17 -6.70 16.57
C ILE A 167 10.75 -7.15 16.93
N ARG A 168 10.43 -7.26 18.22
CA ARG A 168 9.09 -7.53 18.75
C ARG A 168 8.94 -6.87 20.10
N PHE A 169 7.84 -6.15 20.33
CA PHE A 169 7.50 -5.55 21.62
C PHE A 169 6.07 -5.00 21.54
N GLY A 170 5.09 -5.74 22.06
CA GLY A 170 3.67 -5.45 21.79
C GLY A 170 2.80 -5.18 23.03
N ASN A 171 3.33 -5.32 24.24
CA ASN A 171 2.52 -5.25 25.46
C ASN A 171 2.74 -3.97 26.29
N TRP A 172 1.65 -3.29 26.63
CA TRP A 172 1.68 -2.01 27.36
C TRP A 172 2.18 -2.14 28.80
N LEU A 173 1.90 -3.25 29.48
CA LEU A 173 2.35 -3.44 30.86
C LEU A 173 3.86 -3.66 30.90
N ARG A 174 4.38 -4.47 29.97
CA ARG A 174 5.84 -4.59 29.77
C ARG A 174 6.45 -3.23 29.45
N PHE A 175 5.84 -2.45 28.55
CA PHE A 175 6.28 -1.09 28.23
C PHE A 175 6.37 -0.22 29.49
N TYR A 176 5.29 -0.14 30.27
CA TYR A 176 5.23 0.64 31.51
C TYR A 176 6.29 0.22 32.53
N GLN A 177 6.50 -1.09 32.73
CA GLN A 177 7.52 -1.61 33.64
C GLN A 177 8.94 -1.19 33.22
N GLN A 178 9.24 -1.25 31.93
CA GLN A 178 10.54 -0.87 31.37
C GLN A 178 10.76 0.65 31.42
N GLU A 179 9.72 1.44 31.13
CA GLU A 179 9.76 2.90 31.22
C GLU A 179 9.94 3.38 32.66
N LYS A 180 9.17 2.80 33.60
CA LYS A 180 9.32 3.07 35.04
C LYS A 180 10.70 2.66 35.57
N GLY A 181 11.28 1.59 35.02
CA GLY A 181 12.63 1.13 35.34
C GLY A 181 13.75 1.99 34.75
N GLY A 182 13.43 3.02 33.96
CA GLY A 182 14.40 3.87 33.26
C GLY A 182 15.13 3.18 32.11
N GLN A 183 14.64 2.00 31.69
CA GLN A 183 15.22 1.21 30.59
C GLN A 183 14.57 1.56 29.27
N LEU A 184 13.36 2.13 29.26
CA LEU A 184 12.65 2.49 28.05
C LEU A 184 12.44 4.01 28.00
N ASN A 185 12.73 4.61 26.84
CA ASN A 185 12.44 6.01 26.55
C ASN A 185 11.45 6.12 25.38
N TYR A 186 10.25 6.63 25.65
CA TYR A 186 9.23 6.88 24.63
C TYR A 186 9.60 8.11 23.80
N HIS A 187 9.59 8.00 22.46
CA HIS A 187 9.98 9.11 21.57
C HIS A 187 8.78 9.78 20.85
N GLY A 188 7.59 9.19 20.94
CA GLY A 188 6.35 9.71 20.33
C GLY A 188 5.50 8.65 19.65
N TRP A 189 4.34 9.07 19.12
CA TRP A 189 3.38 8.20 18.42
C TRP A 189 3.31 8.47 16.91
N PHE A 190 2.93 7.49 16.11
CA PHE A 190 2.65 7.65 14.67
C PHE A 190 1.15 7.64 14.39
N GLU A 191 0.47 6.63 14.92
CA GLU A 191 -0.99 6.47 14.89
C GLU A 191 -1.49 6.20 16.31
N ARG A 192 -2.68 6.69 16.66
CA ARG A 192 -3.27 6.39 17.97
C ARG A 192 -4.79 6.40 17.91
N GLU A 193 -5.37 5.43 18.59
CA GLU A 193 -6.76 5.44 19.03
C GLU A 193 -6.77 5.64 20.54
N VAL A 194 -7.32 6.78 21.00
CA VAL A 194 -7.12 7.27 22.37
C VAL A 194 -7.62 6.27 23.41
N GLY A 195 -6.67 5.75 24.20
CA GLY A 195 -6.91 4.77 25.25
C GLY A 195 -7.36 3.41 24.71
N VAL A 196 -7.04 3.09 23.46
CA VAL A 196 -7.36 1.81 22.80
C VAL A 196 -6.08 1.16 22.30
N ALA A 197 -5.34 1.83 21.43
CA ALA A 197 -4.13 1.32 20.82
C ALA A 197 -3.26 2.46 20.27
N LEU A 198 -1.98 2.17 20.10
CA LEU A 198 -0.97 3.15 19.74
C LEU A 198 0.11 2.50 18.86
N SER A 199 0.47 3.14 17.74
CA SER A 199 1.73 2.92 17.01
C SER A 199 2.74 3.96 17.49
N LEU A 200 3.95 3.53 17.86
CA LEU A 200 4.93 4.35 18.57
C LEU A 200 6.37 4.04 18.21
N GLN A 201 7.24 5.00 18.54
CA GLN A 201 8.70 4.87 18.53
C GLN A 201 9.24 5.00 19.95
N PHE A 202 10.26 4.19 20.29
CA PHE A 202 10.93 4.23 21.59
C PHE A 202 12.31 3.60 21.52
N SER A 203 13.19 3.91 22.49
CA SER A 203 14.40 3.12 22.73
C SER A 203 14.21 2.21 23.93
N TRP A 204 14.72 0.99 23.84
CA TRP A 204 14.82 0.07 24.97
C TRP A 204 16.29 -0.24 25.23
N ASN A 205 16.81 0.20 26.37
CA ASN A 205 18.23 0.31 26.66
C ASN A 205 18.96 1.01 25.50
N ASN A 206 19.85 0.31 24.81
CA ASN A 206 20.58 0.84 23.64
C ASN A 206 19.97 0.40 22.30
N TRP A 207 18.83 -0.30 22.31
CA TRP A 207 18.16 -0.82 21.13
C TRP A 207 17.08 0.12 20.62
N GLN A 208 16.98 0.21 19.29
CA GLN A 208 16.05 1.10 18.63
C GLN A 208 14.75 0.38 18.26
N ALA A 209 13.60 0.94 18.63
CA ALA A 209 12.28 0.46 18.22
C ALA A 209 11.65 1.48 17.27
N LEU A 210 11.80 1.25 15.96
CA LEU A 210 11.47 2.25 14.94
C LEU A 210 9.98 2.55 14.86
N GLU A 211 9.15 1.50 14.80
CA GLU A 211 7.70 1.58 14.81
C GLU A 211 7.12 0.25 15.31
N PHE A 212 6.37 0.31 16.39
CA PHE A 212 5.68 -0.84 16.99
C PHE A 212 4.29 -0.42 17.44
N SER A 213 3.36 -1.37 17.46
CA SER A 213 2.00 -1.13 17.90
C SER A 213 1.66 -1.97 19.11
N MET A 214 0.91 -1.39 20.05
CA MET A 214 0.41 -2.08 21.24
C MET A 214 -1.02 -1.69 21.57
N LEU A 215 -1.77 -2.63 22.16
CA LEU A 215 -3.04 -2.34 22.80
C LEU A 215 -2.76 -1.61 24.12
N LEU A 216 -3.62 -0.67 24.49
CA LEU A 216 -3.52 0.07 25.75
C LEU A 216 -4.52 -0.48 26.75
N ASN A 217 -4.09 -0.62 28.00
CA ASN A 217 -4.91 -0.93 29.18
C ASN A 217 -5.65 -2.28 29.16
N SER A 218 -5.37 -3.16 28.21
CA SER A 218 -5.90 -4.52 28.14
C SER A 218 -5.36 -5.42 29.26
N SER A 219 -6.14 -6.40 29.70
CA SER A 219 -5.64 -7.42 30.62
C SER A 219 -4.76 -8.47 29.92
N PRO A 220 -3.82 -9.13 30.65
CA PRO A 220 -3.00 -10.21 30.10
C PRO A 220 -3.82 -11.34 29.47
N GLU A 221 -4.90 -11.74 30.15
CA GLU A 221 -5.81 -12.78 29.69
C GLU A 221 -6.57 -12.39 28.42
N PHE A 222 -6.90 -11.10 28.24
CA PHE A 222 -7.54 -10.62 27.03
C PHE A 222 -6.61 -10.67 25.83
N GLU A 223 -5.40 -10.12 25.93
CA GLU A 223 -4.45 -10.15 24.80
C GLU A 223 -4.12 -11.60 24.42
N MET A 224 -3.84 -12.46 25.40
CA MET A 224 -3.58 -13.87 25.14
C MET A 224 -4.78 -14.57 24.47
N ALA A 225 -6.01 -14.32 24.93
CA ALA A 225 -7.22 -14.91 24.35
C ALA A 225 -7.50 -14.40 22.94
N ALA A 226 -7.46 -13.08 22.71
CA ALA A 226 -7.77 -12.46 21.44
C ALA A 226 -6.76 -12.86 20.35
N TYR A 227 -5.46 -12.85 20.66
CA TYR A 227 -4.43 -13.30 19.72
C TYR A 227 -4.46 -14.82 19.49
N THR A 228 -4.82 -15.63 20.50
CA THR A 228 -5.04 -17.09 20.30
C THR A 228 -6.20 -17.36 19.34
N VAL A 229 -7.34 -16.71 19.57
CA VAL A 229 -8.50 -16.82 18.67
C VAL A 229 -8.08 -16.41 17.26
N CYS A 230 -7.37 -15.30 17.14
CA CYS A 230 -6.98 -14.81 15.82
C CYS A 230 -5.98 -15.72 15.09
N ALA A 231 -4.94 -16.18 15.79
CA ALA A 231 -3.93 -17.10 15.25
C ALA A 231 -4.55 -18.39 14.69
N LEU A 232 -5.61 -18.89 15.33
CA LEU A 232 -6.27 -20.15 14.95
C LEU A 232 -7.40 -19.97 13.91
N THR A 233 -7.80 -18.73 13.61
CA THR A 233 -8.96 -18.42 12.73
C THR A 233 -8.63 -17.58 11.49
N GLY A 234 -7.35 -17.49 11.12
CA GLY A 234 -6.91 -16.87 9.86
C GLY A 234 -5.86 -15.78 10.02
N GLY A 235 -5.50 -15.39 11.25
CA GLY A 235 -4.35 -14.53 11.53
C GLY A 235 -4.56 -13.03 11.33
N GLU A 236 -5.70 -12.60 10.81
CA GLU A 236 -6.12 -11.19 10.77
C GLU A 236 -7.58 -11.09 11.22
N CYS A 237 -7.84 -10.35 12.30
CA CYS A 237 -9.15 -10.33 12.93
C CYS A 237 -9.54 -8.93 13.37
N LYS A 238 -10.83 -8.62 13.34
CA LYS A 238 -11.36 -7.31 13.70
C LYS A 238 -12.11 -7.38 15.01
N LEU A 239 -11.97 -6.32 15.82
CA LEU A 239 -12.75 -6.11 17.02
C LEU A 239 -13.00 -4.62 17.24
N THR A 240 -13.92 -4.28 18.13
CA THR A 240 -14.28 -2.91 18.47
C THR A 240 -14.02 -2.67 19.96
N ILE A 241 -13.08 -1.79 20.27
CA ILE A 241 -12.76 -1.38 21.65
C ILE A 241 -13.16 0.08 21.80
N LYS A 242 -14.00 0.40 22.80
CA LYS A 242 -14.50 1.76 23.06
C LYS A 242 -15.08 2.46 21.82
N GLY A 243 -15.75 1.69 20.95
CA GLY A 243 -16.35 2.20 19.71
C GLY A 243 -15.38 2.35 18.53
N GLN A 244 -14.08 2.09 18.72
CA GLN A 244 -13.08 2.12 17.65
C GLN A 244 -12.79 0.73 17.12
N GLN A 245 -12.82 0.56 15.80
CA GLN A 245 -12.45 -0.70 15.16
C GLN A 245 -10.93 -0.84 15.15
N VAL A 246 -10.44 -1.97 15.67
CA VAL A 246 -9.03 -2.35 15.69
C VAL A 246 -8.90 -3.66 14.94
N THR A 247 -7.94 -3.74 14.02
CA THR A 247 -7.50 -5.01 13.46
C THR A 247 -6.37 -5.55 14.31
N ILE A 248 -6.42 -6.82 14.71
CA ILE A 248 -5.29 -7.53 15.31
C ILE A 248 -4.72 -8.51 14.30
N ILE A 249 -3.40 -8.57 14.23
CA ILE A 249 -2.65 -9.50 13.40
C ILE A 249 -1.98 -10.51 14.31
N ALA A 250 -2.08 -11.79 13.98
CA ALA A 250 -1.43 -12.90 14.67
C ALA A 250 -0.84 -13.87 13.63
N LYS A 251 0.46 -13.78 13.41
CA LYS A 251 1.19 -14.68 12.50
C LYS A 251 1.65 -15.90 13.25
N THR A 252 1.57 -17.05 12.59
CA THR A 252 2.02 -18.33 13.13
C THR A 252 3.12 -18.93 12.25
N LEU A 253 3.92 -19.80 12.85
CA LEU A 253 4.90 -20.62 12.18
C LEU A 253 4.81 -22.06 12.72
N THR A 254 5.32 -23.02 11.95
CA THR A 254 5.33 -24.44 12.36
C THR A 254 6.75 -24.88 12.70
N VAL A 255 6.97 -25.30 13.94
CA VAL A 255 8.26 -25.80 14.45
C VAL A 255 8.06 -27.21 14.96
N ASN A 256 8.80 -28.18 14.41
CA ASN A 256 8.69 -29.58 14.80
C ASN A 256 7.23 -30.11 14.78
N ASN A 257 6.45 -29.73 13.75
CA ASN A 257 5.02 -30.03 13.60
C ASN A 257 4.10 -29.41 14.66
N VAL A 258 4.59 -28.44 15.43
CA VAL A 258 3.81 -27.64 16.39
C VAL A 258 3.60 -26.24 15.81
N VAL A 259 2.34 -25.79 15.75
CA VAL A 259 2.02 -24.40 15.38
C VAL A 259 2.27 -23.50 16.59
N THR A 260 3.05 -22.45 16.41
CA THR A 260 3.38 -21.46 17.43
C THR A 260 3.28 -20.04 16.87
N ILE A 261 3.08 -19.05 17.74
CA ILE A 261 2.98 -17.64 17.37
C ILE A 261 4.36 -17.05 17.05
N ASP A 262 4.44 -16.32 15.93
CA ASP A 262 5.63 -15.58 15.49
C ASP A 262 5.57 -14.08 15.84
N ASP A 263 4.38 -13.49 15.69
CA ASP A 263 4.18 -12.04 15.75
C ASP A 263 2.71 -11.73 16.02
N CYS A 264 2.45 -10.88 17.01
CA CYS A 264 1.12 -10.41 17.38
C CYS A 264 1.13 -8.91 17.69
N HIS A 265 0.27 -8.14 17.03
CA HIS A 265 0.15 -6.70 17.25
C HIS A 265 -1.18 -6.15 16.73
N PRO A 266 -1.69 -5.02 17.25
CA PRO A 266 -2.78 -4.29 16.62
C PRO A 266 -2.29 -3.50 15.40
N SER A 267 -3.15 -3.32 14.41
CA SER A 267 -2.98 -2.43 13.25
C SER A 267 -4.01 -1.31 13.34
N LEU A 268 -3.53 -0.07 13.36
CA LEU A 268 -4.34 1.15 13.51
C LEU A 268 -4.73 1.81 12.17
N SER A 269 -4.22 1.26 11.06
CA SER A 269 -4.61 1.61 9.70
C SER A 269 -4.86 0.37 8.83
N SER A 270 -5.68 0.53 7.79
CA SER A 270 -6.04 -0.50 6.79
C SER A 270 -4.95 -0.70 5.72
N SER A 271 -3.69 -0.72 6.13
CA SER A 271 -2.51 -0.82 5.26
C SER A 271 -1.34 -1.44 6.02
N GLY A 272 -0.83 -2.56 5.51
CA GLY A 272 0.02 -3.51 6.22
C GLY A 272 1.34 -2.97 6.78
N ALA A 273 1.69 -3.48 7.96
CA ALA A 273 2.97 -3.30 8.60
C ALA A 273 4.10 -3.96 7.79
N VAL A 274 5.11 -3.18 7.41
CA VAL A 274 6.44 -3.69 7.08
C VAL A 274 7.42 -3.10 8.09
N THR A 275 7.96 -3.95 8.94
CA THR A 275 9.18 -3.71 9.71
C THR A 275 10.36 -3.58 8.73
N GLN A 276 10.97 -2.39 8.63
CA GLN A 276 12.29 -2.23 8.00
C GLN A 276 13.34 -1.79 9.02
N LYS A 277 14.49 -2.46 8.97
CA LYS A 277 15.73 -2.20 9.73
C LYS A 277 16.33 -0.82 9.40
N PRO A 278 17.14 -0.23 10.31
CA PRO A 278 17.64 1.14 10.18
C PRO A 278 18.91 1.24 9.34
N GLN A 279 19.01 2.32 8.56
CA GLN A 279 20.30 2.94 8.22
C GLN A 279 20.26 4.45 8.48
N SER A 280 21.33 4.88 9.17
CA SER A 280 21.69 6.19 9.69
C SER A 280 21.80 7.31 8.64
N GLY A 281 21.45 8.56 9.03
CA GLY A 281 22.10 9.75 8.45
C GLY A 281 21.36 11.09 8.58
N THR A 282 21.61 11.80 9.69
CA THR A 282 21.73 13.28 9.85
C THR A 282 20.65 14.24 9.32
N THR A 283 20.20 15.08 10.25
CA THR A 283 19.27 16.21 10.14
C THR A 283 19.60 17.30 9.12
N LYS A 284 18.56 17.77 8.41
CA LYS A 284 18.34 19.16 7.99
C LYS A 284 16.85 19.45 7.73
N PRO A 285 16.42 20.73 7.68
CA PRO A 285 15.17 21.25 8.24
C PRO A 285 13.94 20.97 7.36
N SER A 286 12.75 21.24 7.92
CA SER A 286 11.42 21.13 7.29
C SER A 286 11.42 21.38 5.78
N LYS A 287 10.85 20.45 5.00
CA LYS A 287 10.47 20.72 3.60
C LYS A 287 8.94 20.84 3.46
N PRO A 288 8.48 21.70 2.52
CA PRO A 288 7.11 22.18 2.35
C PRO A 288 6.22 21.09 1.72
N SER A 289 4.93 21.40 1.49
CA SER A 289 4.18 20.66 0.48
C SER A 289 5.06 20.48 -0.76
N ASP A 290 5.11 19.27 -1.31
CA ASP A 290 5.96 18.96 -2.47
C ASP A 290 5.79 20.08 -3.50
N ALA A 291 6.81 20.93 -3.63
CA ALA A 291 6.68 22.18 -4.36
C ALA A 291 6.40 21.92 -5.85
N LYS A 292 6.78 20.76 -6.37
CA LYS A 292 6.52 20.34 -7.75
C LYS A 292 5.14 19.72 -7.91
N LEU A 293 4.66 18.92 -6.97
CA LEU A 293 3.27 18.46 -6.96
C LEU A 293 2.31 19.62 -6.74
N GLN A 294 2.62 20.53 -5.83
CA GLN A 294 1.87 21.76 -5.60
C GLN A 294 1.90 22.66 -6.85
N ASP A 295 3.06 22.79 -7.52
CA ASP A 295 3.18 23.46 -8.81
C ASP A 295 2.39 22.75 -9.91
N LEU A 296 2.38 21.41 -9.95
CA LEU A 296 1.51 20.64 -10.84
C LEU A 296 0.03 20.93 -10.54
N VAL A 297 -0.40 20.86 -9.28
CA VAL A 297 -1.77 21.14 -8.86
C VAL A 297 -2.16 22.56 -9.29
N ASN A 298 -1.26 23.52 -9.11
CA ASN A 298 -1.46 24.91 -9.51
C ASN A 298 -1.53 25.06 -11.05
N LYS A 299 -0.62 24.43 -11.79
CA LYS A 299 -0.59 24.41 -13.26
C LYS A 299 -1.83 23.74 -13.84
N MET A 300 -2.24 22.61 -13.27
CA MET A 300 -3.47 21.91 -13.64
C MET A 300 -4.70 22.77 -13.34
N ARG A 301 -4.76 23.43 -12.17
CA ARG A 301 -5.85 24.35 -11.83
C ARG A 301 -5.89 25.56 -12.77
N ALA A 302 -4.74 26.08 -13.16
CA ALA A 302 -4.63 27.16 -14.14
C ALA A 302 -5.05 26.72 -15.54
N ALA A 303 -4.61 25.54 -15.99
CA ALA A 303 -4.90 24.95 -17.29
C ALA A 303 -6.30 24.33 -17.42
N ASP A 304 -7.02 24.16 -16.31
CA ASP A 304 -8.42 23.71 -16.29
C ASP A 304 -9.30 24.85 -16.81
N VAL A 305 -9.40 24.97 -18.13
CA VAL A 305 -10.28 25.93 -18.83
C VAL A 305 -11.75 25.59 -18.63
N ASP A 306 -12.04 24.33 -18.31
CA ASP A 306 -13.39 23.82 -18.14
C ASP A 306 -13.90 23.96 -16.70
N LYS A 307 -13.08 24.38 -15.73
CA LYS A 307 -13.51 24.56 -14.33
C LYS A 307 -14.73 25.49 -14.18
N ALA A 308 -15.52 25.25 -13.15
CA ALA A 308 -16.60 26.15 -12.74
C ALA A 308 -16.02 27.35 -11.96
N GLY A 309 -16.45 28.55 -12.31
CA GLY A 309 -16.08 29.78 -11.60
C GLY A 309 -16.91 30.03 -10.33
N PRO A 310 -16.56 31.03 -9.51
CA PRO A 310 -17.28 31.36 -8.28
C PRO A 310 -18.76 31.75 -8.45
N GLY A 311 -19.18 32.12 -9.67
CA GLY A 311 -20.58 32.41 -9.99
C GLY A 311 -21.33 31.22 -10.60
N ASP A 312 -20.65 30.11 -10.87
CA ASP A 312 -21.23 28.95 -11.53
C ASP A 312 -21.87 27.96 -10.55
N TYR A 313 -21.79 28.20 -9.24
CA TYR A 313 -22.49 27.42 -8.23
C TYR A 313 -22.68 28.22 -6.94
N LYS A 314 -23.63 27.78 -6.11
CA LYS A 314 -23.85 28.29 -4.76
C LYS A 314 -24.11 27.11 -3.82
N LEU A 315 -23.41 27.10 -2.69
CA LEU A 315 -23.53 26.05 -1.69
C LEU A 315 -24.26 26.54 -0.43
N ASP A 316 -24.96 25.62 0.23
CA ASP A 316 -25.42 25.77 1.61
C ASP A 316 -24.84 24.62 2.44
N TRP A 317 -23.80 24.92 3.21
CA TRP A 317 -23.15 23.91 4.05
C TRP A 317 -24.06 23.46 5.21
N GLY A 318 -25.05 24.25 5.60
CA GLY A 318 -25.96 23.91 6.70
C GLY A 318 -25.27 23.81 8.06
N SER A 319 -25.64 22.79 8.84
CA SER A 319 -25.15 22.56 10.21
C SER A 319 -23.96 21.61 10.25
N LYS A 320 -23.11 21.75 11.28
CA LYS A 320 -22.02 20.81 11.54
C LYS A 320 -22.60 19.49 12.07
N GLU A 321 -22.17 18.37 11.48
CA GLU A 321 -22.65 17.03 11.79
C GLU A 321 -21.98 16.46 13.05
N THR A 322 -22.78 15.89 13.96
CA THR A 322 -22.34 15.27 15.21
C THR A 322 -22.99 13.90 15.39
N GLY A 323 -22.89 13.04 14.39
CA GLY A 323 -23.44 11.67 14.44
C GLY A 323 -23.91 11.17 13.08
N THR A 324 -25.02 10.44 13.08
CA THR A 324 -25.67 9.90 11.87
C THR A 324 -27.10 10.43 11.68
N SER A 325 -27.49 11.46 12.43
CA SER A 325 -28.81 12.09 12.33
C SER A 325 -28.76 13.18 11.27
N ASP A 326 -29.77 13.26 10.41
CA ASP A 326 -29.88 14.38 9.47
C ASP A 326 -30.13 15.69 10.23
N ASN A 327 -29.14 16.58 10.19
CA ASN A 327 -29.15 17.88 10.86
C ASN A 327 -29.25 19.04 9.87
N SER A 328 -29.39 18.76 8.57
CA SER A 328 -29.48 19.77 7.53
C SER A 328 -30.94 20.08 7.20
N LYS A 329 -31.21 21.32 6.78
CA LYS A 329 -32.57 21.75 6.37
C LYS A 329 -32.67 21.97 4.86
N ASN A 330 -31.54 22.05 4.17
CA ASN A 330 -31.41 22.44 2.78
C ASN A 330 -30.39 21.52 2.11
N ASP A 331 -30.57 21.34 0.80
CA ASP A 331 -29.60 20.71 -0.11
C ASP A 331 -28.24 21.44 -0.07
N LEU A 332 -27.16 20.69 -0.30
CA LEU A 332 -25.81 21.23 -0.34
C LEU A 332 -25.64 22.20 -1.53
N PHE A 333 -26.17 21.88 -2.71
CA PHE A 333 -26.12 22.78 -3.87
C PHE A 333 -27.43 23.55 -4.07
N VAL A 334 -27.40 24.83 -3.69
CA VAL A 334 -28.53 25.75 -3.91
C VAL A 334 -28.67 26.14 -5.38
N TYR A 335 -27.54 26.21 -6.10
CA TYR A 335 -27.51 26.60 -7.51
C TYR A 335 -26.28 26.03 -8.20
N VAL A 336 -26.42 25.65 -9.48
CA VAL A 336 -25.31 25.38 -10.40
C VAL A 336 -25.68 25.96 -11.78
N ASN A 337 -24.73 26.63 -12.43
CA ASN A 337 -24.85 27.12 -13.79
C ASN A 337 -24.72 25.96 -14.79
N GLU A 338 -25.84 25.43 -15.23
CA GLU A 338 -25.87 24.27 -16.14
C GLU A 338 -25.41 24.58 -17.57
N THR A 339 -25.09 25.83 -17.92
CA THR A 339 -24.42 26.12 -19.21
C THR A 339 -23.05 25.46 -19.31
N LEU A 340 -22.41 25.13 -18.18
CA LEU A 340 -21.20 24.30 -18.13
C LEU A 340 -21.39 22.94 -18.82
N TYR A 341 -22.61 22.40 -18.85
CA TYR A 341 -22.92 21.10 -19.42
C TYR A 341 -22.81 21.06 -20.94
N GLN A 342 -22.76 22.23 -21.59
CA GLN A 342 -22.52 22.35 -23.02
C GLN A 342 -21.05 22.08 -23.39
N ARG A 343 -20.11 22.16 -22.42
CA ARG A 343 -18.70 21.86 -22.65
C ARG A 343 -18.50 20.35 -22.82
N PRO A 344 -17.72 19.88 -23.80
CA PRO A 344 -17.56 18.46 -24.09
C PRO A 344 -17.17 17.59 -22.88
N VAL A 345 -16.29 18.11 -21.99
CA VAL A 345 -15.84 17.36 -20.80
C VAL A 345 -16.98 17.08 -19.81
N TYR A 346 -17.98 17.96 -19.72
CA TYR A 346 -19.19 17.78 -18.90
C TYR A 346 -20.27 17.02 -19.68
N ALA A 347 -20.53 17.38 -20.94
CA ALA A 347 -21.57 16.76 -21.77
C ALA A 347 -21.40 15.24 -21.87
N ASN A 348 -20.17 14.79 -22.11
CA ASN A 348 -19.86 13.37 -22.25
C ASN A 348 -19.98 12.63 -20.90
N PHE A 349 -19.58 13.28 -19.80
CA PHE A 349 -19.74 12.73 -18.44
C PHE A 349 -21.21 12.59 -18.05
N ILE A 350 -21.99 13.64 -18.29
CA ILE A 350 -23.42 13.68 -17.96
C ILE A 350 -24.19 12.65 -18.77
N THR A 351 -23.83 12.47 -20.05
CA THR A 351 -24.45 11.42 -20.87
C THR A 351 -24.19 10.03 -20.28
N VAL A 352 -22.97 9.75 -19.81
CA VAL A 352 -22.62 8.50 -19.13
C VAL A 352 -23.46 8.28 -17.87
N VAL A 353 -23.61 9.32 -17.05
CA VAL A 353 -24.38 9.27 -15.79
C VAL A 353 -25.88 9.13 -16.06
N GLN A 354 -26.47 9.99 -16.89
CA GLN A 354 -27.91 10.04 -17.13
C GLN A 354 -28.44 8.82 -17.90
N LYS A 355 -27.61 8.20 -18.74
CA LYS A 355 -27.97 6.96 -19.45
C LYS A 355 -27.75 5.70 -18.61
N ASN A 356 -27.38 5.85 -17.33
CA ASN A 356 -27.08 4.75 -16.41
C ASN A 356 -26.15 3.71 -17.07
N LEU A 357 -25.08 4.19 -17.72
CA LEU A 357 -24.13 3.31 -18.38
C LEU A 357 -23.30 2.48 -17.40
N PHE A 358 -23.49 2.66 -16.10
CA PHE A 358 -22.89 1.93 -15.00
C PHE A 358 -23.96 1.61 -13.95
N THR A 359 -23.81 0.47 -13.30
CA THR A 359 -24.65 -0.09 -12.24
C THR A 359 -24.01 0.23 -10.89
N PRO A 360 -24.56 1.13 -10.07
CA PRO A 360 -23.91 1.52 -8.81
C PRO A 360 -23.83 0.43 -7.73
N ASP A 361 -24.64 -0.61 -7.86
CA ASP A 361 -24.69 -1.74 -6.93
C ASP A 361 -23.63 -2.77 -7.31
N VAL A 362 -22.53 -2.86 -6.54
CA VAL A 362 -21.39 -3.73 -6.86
C VAL A 362 -21.72 -5.22 -6.83
N CYS A 363 -22.87 -5.57 -6.24
CA CYS A 363 -23.39 -6.93 -6.20
C CYS A 363 -24.22 -7.27 -7.46
N LYS A 364 -24.42 -6.33 -8.39
CA LYS A 364 -25.09 -6.54 -9.67
C LYS A 364 -24.10 -6.50 -10.82
N ALA A 365 -24.17 -7.51 -11.69
CA ALA A 365 -23.32 -7.59 -12.86
C ALA A 365 -23.59 -6.44 -13.84
N GLU A 366 -22.51 -5.82 -14.33
CA GLU A 366 -22.56 -4.76 -15.33
C GLU A 366 -23.05 -5.27 -16.70
N ALA A 367 -23.73 -4.40 -17.44
CA ALA A 367 -24.08 -4.68 -18.83
C ALA A 367 -22.83 -4.80 -19.70
N SER A 368 -22.89 -5.65 -20.74
CA SER A 368 -21.75 -5.88 -21.64
C SER A 368 -21.20 -4.57 -22.22
N MET A 369 -19.87 -4.44 -22.27
CA MET A 369 -19.18 -3.25 -22.79
C MET A 369 -19.23 -3.22 -24.33
N SER A 370 -20.42 -2.99 -24.89
CA SER A 370 -20.68 -3.04 -26.33
C SER A 370 -21.61 -1.91 -26.79
N GLY A 371 -21.73 -1.72 -28.10
CA GLY A 371 -22.63 -0.76 -28.73
C GLY A 371 -22.48 0.68 -28.20
N PHE A 372 -23.61 1.31 -27.91
CA PHE A 372 -23.69 2.69 -27.40
C PHE A 372 -22.93 2.89 -26.08
N ARG A 373 -22.97 1.90 -25.17
CA ARG A 373 -22.26 1.96 -23.87
C ARG A 373 -20.76 2.14 -24.10
N LYS A 374 -20.18 1.28 -24.95
CA LYS A 374 -18.75 1.36 -25.30
C LYS A 374 -18.39 2.66 -26.01
N SER A 375 -19.17 3.06 -27.03
CA SER A 375 -18.85 4.27 -27.80
C SER A 375 -18.93 5.54 -26.97
N GLN A 376 -19.92 5.64 -26.07
CA GLN A 376 -20.10 6.81 -25.23
C GLN A 376 -19.03 6.92 -24.13
N ILE A 377 -18.66 5.80 -23.51
CA ILE A 377 -17.56 5.76 -22.52
C ILE A 377 -16.25 6.16 -23.22
N GLN A 378 -15.94 5.58 -24.38
CA GLN A 378 -14.74 5.92 -25.14
C GLN A 378 -14.69 7.41 -25.51
N LEU A 379 -15.79 7.97 -26.03
CA LEU A 379 -15.87 9.39 -26.38
C LEU A 379 -15.58 10.31 -25.18
N MET A 380 -16.12 9.98 -24.01
CA MET A 380 -15.80 10.70 -22.78
C MET A 380 -14.32 10.62 -22.44
N LEU A 381 -13.69 9.44 -22.60
CA LEU A 381 -12.28 9.29 -22.25
C LEU A 381 -11.38 10.06 -23.20
N ASP A 382 -11.61 9.97 -24.51
CA ASP A 382 -10.85 10.67 -25.54
C ASP A 382 -10.94 12.20 -25.34
N THR A 383 -12.12 12.67 -24.91
CA THR A 383 -12.33 14.08 -24.58
C THR A 383 -11.54 14.50 -23.35
N TRP A 384 -11.40 13.65 -22.33
CA TRP A 384 -10.66 13.99 -21.12
C TRP A 384 -9.15 13.88 -21.30
N THR A 385 -8.66 12.87 -22.02
CA THR A 385 -7.22 12.68 -22.28
C THR A 385 -6.63 13.73 -23.19
N SER A 386 -7.44 14.37 -24.03
CA SER A 386 -7.01 15.49 -24.87
C SER A 386 -6.91 16.82 -24.12
N THR A 387 -7.32 16.89 -22.84
CA THR A 387 -7.23 18.12 -22.06
C THR A 387 -5.80 18.43 -21.61
N GLN A 388 -5.46 19.72 -21.54
CA GLN A 388 -4.16 20.15 -21.03
C GLN A 388 -3.94 19.74 -19.56
N VAL A 389 -5.01 19.65 -18.78
CA VAL A 389 -4.97 19.18 -17.39
C VAL A 389 -4.46 17.75 -17.32
N PHE A 390 -4.96 16.88 -18.19
CA PHE A 390 -4.52 15.49 -18.28
C PHE A 390 -3.06 15.40 -18.72
N ASN A 391 -2.67 16.17 -19.76
CA ASN A 391 -1.30 16.22 -20.25
C ASN A 391 -0.30 16.67 -19.17
N LEU A 392 -0.67 17.62 -18.31
CA LEU A 392 0.18 18.08 -17.20
C LEU A 392 0.38 17.01 -16.12
N ALA A 393 -0.69 16.33 -15.71
CA ALA A 393 -0.59 15.23 -14.74
C ALA A 393 0.25 14.07 -15.27
N PHE A 394 0.06 13.74 -16.55
CA PHE A 394 0.83 12.74 -17.24
C PHE A 394 2.32 13.13 -17.36
N GLN A 395 2.60 14.39 -17.70
CA GLN A 395 3.95 14.92 -17.77
C GLN A 395 4.67 14.87 -16.42
N PHE A 396 3.95 15.13 -15.31
CA PHE A 396 4.50 15.02 -13.96
C PHE A 396 4.86 13.59 -13.56
N LEU A 397 4.02 12.59 -13.89
CA LEU A 397 4.33 11.18 -13.65
C LEU A 397 5.59 10.73 -14.40
N LYS A 398 5.74 11.25 -15.62
CA LYS A 398 6.92 11.05 -16.46
C LYS A 398 8.19 11.68 -15.91
N ASP A 399 8.12 12.94 -15.48
CA ASP A 399 9.28 13.70 -14.99
C ASP A 399 9.89 13.13 -13.69
N ASN A 400 9.20 12.19 -13.04
CA ASN A 400 9.62 11.59 -11.79
C ASN A 400 9.89 10.07 -11.88
N GLY A 401 9.59 9.35 -12.97
CA GLY A 401 9.77 7.88 -13.04
C GLY A 401 10.26 7.31 -14.37
N PHE A 402 10.26 8.11 -15.44
CA PHE A 402 10.63 7.65 -16.77
C PHE A 402 12.12 7.32 -16.89
N GLU A 403 12.97 8.19 -16.35
CA GLU A 403 14.43 8.06 -16.41
C GLU A 403 14.91 6.75 -15.79
N HIS A 404 14.51 6.48 -14.55
CA HIS A 404 14.88 5.26 -13.83
C HIS A 404 14.52 3.99 -14.62
N VAL A 405 13.31 3.90 -15.16
CA VAL A 405 12.84 2.64 -15.78
C VAL A 405 13.35 2.45 -17.21
N PHE A 406 13.31 3.51 -18.04
CA PHE A 406 13.51 3.41 -19.49
C PHE A 406 14.91 3.78 -19.96
N ILE A 407 15.53 4.80 -19.36
CA ILE A 407 16.89 5.23 -19.70
C ILE A 407 17.90 4.47 -18.84
N GLY A 408 17.59 4.36 -17.56
CA GLY A 408 18.41 3.75 -16.55
C GLY A 408 19.37 4.72 -15.88
N GLU A 409 19.71 4.40 -14.63
CA GLU A 409 20.51 5.24 -13.74
C GLU A 409 21.54 4.42 -12.97
N TRP A 410 22.58 5.12 -12.53
CA TRP A 410 23.67 4.57 -11.74
C TRP A 410 23.69 5.18 -10.36
N LYS A 411 23.83 4.34 -9.35
CA LYS A 411 24.00 4.75 -7.95
C LYS A 411 25.10 3.91 -7.32
N SER A 412 26.07 4.58 -6.72
CA SER A 412 27.11 3.97 -5.86
C SER A 412 27.82 2.73 -6.45
N GLY A 413 28.24 2.75 -7.72
CA GLY A 413 28.95 1.60 -8.31
C GLY A 413 28.04 0.61 -9.07
N THR A 414 26.72 0.83 -9.08
CA THR A 414 25.73 -0.11 -9.62
C THR A 414 24.72 0.53 -10.55
N VAL A 415 24.24 -0.25 -11.54
CA VAL A 415 23.14 0.13 -12.43
C VAL A 415 21.81 -0.32 -11.80
N ASP A 416 21.00 0.62 -11.33
CA ASP A 416 19.75 0.30 -10.62
C ASP A 416 18.56 0.24 -11.58
N GLY A 417 18.28 1.36 -12.24
CA GLY A 417 17.33 1.46 -13.33
C GLY A 417 18.00 1.12 -14.66
N GLN A 418 17.41 0.24 -15.48
CA GLN A 418 17.65 0.04 -16.93
C GLN A 418 16.82 -1.18 -17.35
N HIS A 419 15.58 -0.96 -17.81
CA HIS A 419 14.62 -2.04 -18.11
C HIS A 419 14.03 -1.94 -19.53
N SER A 420 14.72 -1.24 -20.44
CA SER A 420 14.34 -1.16 -21.84
C SER A 420 15.37 -1.85 -22.74
N TRP A 421 14.92 -2.83 -23.52
CA TRP A 421 15.79 -3.50 -24.48
C TRP A 421 16.30 -2.56 -25.58
N VAL A 422 15.52 -1.54 -25.95
CA VAL A 422 15.90 -0.51 -26.94
C VAL A 422 17.07 0.31 -26.42
N THR A 423 17.00 0.76 -25.16
CA THR A 423 18.10 1.49 -24.51
C THR A 423 19.34 0.62 -24.38
N TYR A 424 19.16 -0.62 -23.91
CA TYR A 424 20.26 -1.57 -23.77
C TYR A 424 20.99 -1.79 -25.10
N TYR A 425 20.26 -2.07 -26.17
CA TYR A 425 20.86 -2.29 -27.48
C TYR A 425 21.58 -1.05 -28.02
N ASN A 426 21.01 0.14 -27.85
CA ASN A 426 21.68 1.38 -28.27
C ASN A 426 23.02 1.57 -27.55
N PHE A 427 23.10 1.22 -26.26
CA PHE A 427 24.36 1.26 -25.52
C PHE A 427 25.30 0.12 -25.88
N GLN A 428 24.79 -1.08 -26.15
CA GLN A 428 25.59 -2.21 -26.61
C GLN A 428 26.22 -1.92 -27.98
N LYS A 429 25.45 -1.38 -28.92
CA LYS A 429 25.92 -0.97 -30.25
C LYS A 429 26.96 0.15 -30.18
N ALA A 430 26.90 0.99 -29.15
CA ALA A 430 27.87 2.05 -28.91
C ALA A 430 29.09 1.56 -28.08
N ASP A 431 29.27 0.25 -27.92
CA ASP A 431 30.33 -0.39 -27.13
C ASP A 431 30.38 0.08 -25.66
N LYS A 432 29.23 0.50 -25.11
CA LYS A 432 29.09 0.93 -23.71
C LYS A 432 28.62 -0.18 -22.77
N ILE A 433 28.18 -1.31 -23.30
CA ILE A 433 27.73 -2.47 -22.52
C ILE A 433 28.71 -3.61 -22.71
N ASN A 434 29.20 -4.16 -21.59
CA ASN A 434 29.83 -5.47 -21.57
C ASN A 434 28.89 -6.51 -20.97
N TYR A 435 28.41 -7.45 -21.79
CA TYR A 435 27.44 -8.47 -21.37
C TYR A 435 28.15 -9.67 -20.76
N HIS A 436 27.80 -10.05 -19.53
CA HIS A 436 28.51 -11.11 -18.80
C HIS A 436 27.82 -12.47 -18.86
N GLY A 437 26.57 -12.54 -19.33
CA GLY A 437 25.78 -13.78 -19.39
C GLY A 437 24.45 -13.71 -18.63
N TYR A 438 23.73 -14.83 -18.61
CA TYR A 438 22.38 -14.95 -18.04
C TYR A 438 22.33 -15.77 -16.74
N TYR A 439 21.29 -15.55 -15.95
CA TYR A 439 20.88 -16.41 -14.82
C TYR A 439 19.70 -17.30 -15.19
N SER A 440 18.69 -16.71 -15.83
CA SER A 440 17.49 -17.37 -16.33
C SER A 440 16.92 -16.57 -17.51
N TYR A 441 16.19 -17.22 -18.40
CA TYR A 441 15.42 -16.54 -19.45
C TYR A 441 14.22 -17.39 -19.86
N VAL A 442 13.26 -16.76 -20.51
CA VAL A 442 12.07 -17.41 -21.07
C VAL A 442 11.97 -17.02 -22.54
N ALA A 443 12.26 -18.01 -23.40
CA ALA A 443 12.35 -17.82 -24.84
C ALA A 443 13.19 -16.58 -25.19
N ASP A 444 12.79 -15.84 -26.22
CA ASP A 444 13.37 -14.55 -26.57
C ASP A 444 12.56 -13.37 -26.02
N LEU A 445 11.69 -13.62 -25.02
CA LEU A 445 10.73 -12.64 -24.49
C LEU A 445 11.29 -11.86 -23.30
N THR A 446 12.04 -12.51 -22.41
CA THR A 446 12.67 -11.85 -21.26
C THR A 446 13.74 -12.73 -20.61
N GLY A 447 14.61 -12.13 -19.80
CA GLY A 447 15.54 -12.87 -18.95
C GLY A 447 16.10 -12.04 -17.81
N THR A 448 16.75 -12.72 -16.86
CA THR A 448 17.57 -12.13 -15.81
C THR A 448 19.03 -12.37 -16.17
N PHE A 449 19.81 -11.30 -16.31
CA PHE A 449 21.19 -11.36 -16.77
C PHE A 449 22.07 -10.31 -16.07
N GLN A 450 23.38 -10.42 -16.29
CA GLN A 450 24.42 -9.56 -15.74
C GLN A 450 25.16 -8.83 -16.86
N TYR A 451 25.46 -7.56 -16.64
CA TYR A 451 26.32 -6.78 -17.54
C TYR A 451 26.96 -5.60 -16.80
N VAL A 452 27.97 -5.01 -17.43
CA VAL A 452 28.54 -3.73 -17.03
C VAL A 452 28.12 -2.67 -18.04
N TRP A 453 27.62 -1.53 -17.57
CA TRP A 453 27.36 -0.35 -18.39
C TRP A 453 28.34 0.75 -17.99
N ALA A 454 29.19 1.16 -18.94
CA ALA A 454 30.39 1.96 -18.67
C ALA A 454 31.29 1.28 -17.62
N ASN A 455 31.27 1.75 -16.37
CA ASN A 455 32.04 1.17 -15.25
C ASN A 455 31.14 0.66 -14.11
N GLN A 456 29.84 0.60 -14.34
CA GLN A 456 28.83 0.32 -13.32
C GLN A 456 28.25 -1.07 -13.55
N MET A 457 28.20 -1.88 -12.51
CA MET A 457 27.75 -3.28 -12.64
C MET A 457 26.24 -3.40 -12.43
N LYS A 458 25.54 -4.04 -13.37
CA LYS A 458 24.19 -4.57 -13.14
C LYS A 458 24.28 -6.04 -12.76
N LYS A 459 24.27 -6.34 -11.47
CA LYS A 459 24.43 -7.71 -10.95
C LYS A 459 23.29 -8.64 -11.37
N LYS A 460 22.05 -8.17 -11.27
CA LYS A 460 20.84 -8.85 -11.74
C LYS A 460 19.91 -7.80 -12.34
N GLY A 461 19.55 -7.97 -13.61
CA GLY A 461 18.61 -7.11 -14.31
C GLY A 461 17.91 -7.87 -15.41
N GLY A 462 16.79 -7.33 -15.86
CA GLY A 462 15.99 -7.94 -16.92
C GLY A 462 15.08 -6.91 -17.57
N PHE A 463 14.66 -7.19 -18.79
CA PHE A 463 13.70 -6.37 -19.53
C PHE A 463 12.83 -7.26 -20.41
N LEU A 464 11.70 -6.71 -20.86
CA LEU A 464 10.92 -7.32 -21.94
C LEU A 464 11.66 -7.08 -23.25
N ILE A 465 11.68 -8.10 -24.11
CA ILE A 465 12.36 -8.09 -25.40
C ILE A 465 11.30 -8.18 -26.49
N GLY A 466 11.43 -7.33 -27.51
CA GLY A 466 10.52 -7.27 -28.65
C GLY A 466 9.17 -6.61 -28.37
N THR A 467 8.98 -5.99 -27.21
CA THR A 467 7.87 -5.05 -26.93
C THR A 467 8.19 -3.66 -27.48
N SER A 468 7.15 -2.87 -27.81
CA SER A 468 7.36 -1.46 -28.13
C SER A 468 7.58 -0.63 -26.86
N PRO A 469 8.29 0.52 -26.94
CA PRO A 469 8.41 1.45 -25.82
C PRO A 469 7.06 1.91 -25.24
N ALA A 470 6.05 2.11 -26.10
CA ALA A 470 4.70 2.46 -25.67
C ALA A 470 4.01 1.33 -24.89
N PHE A 471 4.23 0.07 -25.27
CA PHE A 471 3.72 -1.09 -24.53
C PHE A 471 4.33 -1.22 -23.14
N ASP A 472 5.66 -1.17 -23.05
CA ASP A 472 6.37 -1.24 -21.77
C ASP A 472 5.91 -0.11 -20.84
N PHE A 473 5.81 1.12 -21.39
CA PHE A 473 5.37 2.28 -20.63
C PHE A 473 3.94 2.12 -20.10
N SER A 474 3.03 1.63 -20.94
CA SER A 474 1.62 1.41 -20.58
C SER A 474 1.47 0.32 -19.53
N LEU A 475 2.19 -0.80 -19.68
CA LEU A 475 2.17 -1.93 -18.76
C LEU A 475 2.74 -1.57 -17.39
N PHE A 476 3.91 -0.93 -17.36
CA PHE A 476 4.54 -0.52 -16.09
C PHE A 476 3.71 0.55 -15.38
N THR A 477 3.07 1.46 -16.12
CA THR A 477 2.11 2.42 -15.53
C THR A 477 0.96 1.69 -14.84
N VAL A 478 0.30 0.73 -15.52
CA VAL A 478 -0.79 -0.06 -14.93
C VAL A 478 -0.33 -0.82 -13.69
N CYS A 479 0.79 -1.53 -13.80
CA CYS A 479 1.35 -2.32 -12.71
C CYS A 479 1.74 -1.46 -11.50
N SER A 480 2.28 -0.26 -11.72
CA SER A 480 2.69 0.65 -10.65
C SER A 480 1.52 1.28 -9.90
N LEU A 481 0.41 1.56 -10.59
CA LEU A 481 -0.74 2.22 -10.00
C LEU A 481 -1.68 1.21 -9.31
N MET A 482 -1.76 -0.01 -9.83
CA MET A 482 -2.75 -1.00 -9.38
C MET A 482 -2.14 -2.12 -8.53
N TYR A 483 -0.85 -2.42 -8.67
CA TYR A 483 -0.21 -3.63 -8.14
C TYR A 483 1.20 -3.35 -7.61
N SER A 484 1.42 -2.20 -6.97
CA SER A 484 2.69 -1.83 -6.33
C SER A 484 2.99 -2.69 -5.09
N GLY A 485 4.28 -2.87 -4.78
CA GLY A 485 4.74 -3.60 -3.59
C GLY A 485 5.16 -5.05 -3.88
N ASN A 486 5.38 -5.81 -2.81
CA ASN A 486 6.11 -7.09 -2.85
C ASN A 486 5.34 -8.24 -3.55
N GLU A 487 4.01 -8.17 -3.64
CA GLU A 487 3.18 -9.17 -4.34
C GLU A 487 3.34 -9.11 -5.87
N GLY A 488 3.78 -7.96 -6.40
CA GLY A 488 4.03 -7.73 -7.83
C GLY A 488 2.79 -7.81 -8.74
N CYS A 489 2.96 -7.25 -9.93
CA CYS A 489 2.01 -7.30 -11.04
C CYS A 489 2.26 -8.52 -11.91
N ARG A 490 1.55 -9.62 -11.65
CA ARG A 490 1.64 -10.92 -12.34
C ARG A 490 0.67 -10.99 -13.52
N TYR A 491 1.20 -11.37 -14.68
CA TYR A 491 0.48 -11.50 -15.93
C TYR A 491 1.20 -12.50 -16.84
N SER A 492 0.62 -12.84 -17.99
CA SER A 492 1.25 -13.68 -19.01
C SER A 492 1.36 -12.93 -20.33
N ILE A 493 2.48 -13.09 -21.04
CA ILE A 493 2.65 -12.62 -22.42
C ILE A 493 3.05 -13.84 -23.26
N ASP A 494 2.38 -14.03 -24.39
CA ASP A 494 2.65 -15.12 -25.34
C ASP A 494 2.65 -16.52 -24.68
N GLY A 495 1.82 -16.70 -23.63
CA GLY A 495 1.70 -17.95 -22.87
C GLY A 495 2.72 -18.12 -21.74
N HIS A 496 3.61 -17.16 -21.54
CA HIS A 496 4.65 -17.21 -20.51
C HIS A 496 4.30 -16.37 -19.28
N PRO A 497 4.27 -16.94 -18.07
CA PRO A 497 3.98 -16.21 -16.84
C PRO A 497 5.15 -15.29 -16.45
N LEU A 498 4.83 -14.03 -16.22
CA LEU A 498 5.74 -12.93 -15.89
C LEU A 498 5.20 -12.15 -14.69
N ALA A 499 6.09 -11.42 -14.04
CA ALA A 499 5.70 -10.45 -13.02
C ALA A 499 6.53 -9.18 -13.16
N VAL A 500 5.91 -8.03 -12.88
CA VAL A 500 6.60 -6.75 -12.70
C VAL A 500 6.47 -6.36 -11.24
N THR A 501 7.58 -6.26 -10.54
CA THR A 501 7.59 -5.64 -9.21
C THR A 501 7.78 -4.16 -9.39
N SER A 502 6.82 -3.35 -8.94
CA SER A 502 6.87 -1.88 -9.00
C SER A 502 6.95 -1.32 -7.58
N TYR A 503 7.99 -0.54 -7.31
CA TYR A 503 8.15 0.24 -6.09
C TYR A 503 7.93 1.71 -6.41
N THR A 504 7.26 2.42 -5.50
CA THR A 504 7.12 3.88 -5.55
C THR A 504 7.95 4.49 -4.43
N GLN A 505 8.78 5.49 -4.75
CA GLN A 505 9.61 6.19 -3.76
C GLN A 505 9.08 7.59 -3.55
N SER A 506 9.10 8.06 -2.31
CA SER A 506 9.00 9.48 -2.03
C SER A 506 10.37 10.10 -2.29
N CYS A 507 10.53 10.83 -3.39
CA CYS A 507 11.70 11.64 -3.65
C CYS A 507 11.50 13.07 -3.14
N ASP A 508 12.59 13.84 -3.06
CA ASP A 508 12.58 15.30 -2.84
C ASP A 508 11.71 16.11 -3.84
N ALA A 509 11.17 15.44 -4.86
CA ALA A 509 10.40 15.94 -6.00
C ALA A 509 8.97 15.33 -6.10
N GLY A 510 8.55 14.50 -5.12
CA GLY A 510 7.26 13.81 -5.08
C GLY A 510 7.36 12.29 -5.17
N THR A 511 6.20 11.61 -5.18
CA THR A 511 6.12 10.14 -5.31
C THR A 511 6.42 9.72 -6.75
N SER A 512 7.60 9.15 -6.96
CA SER A 512 8.13 8.61 -8.21
C SER A 512 7.91 7.10 -8.31
N LEU A 513 8.05 6.56 -9.53
CA LEU A 513 8.32 5.14 -9.75
C LEU A 513 9.79 4.90 -9.43
N GLU A 514 10.06 4.20 -8.32
CA GLU A 514 11.43 3.91 -7.85
C GLU A 514 12.08 2.80 -8.63
N LYS A 515 11.32 1.76 -9.01
CA LYS A 515 11.86 0.57 -9.67
C LYS A 515 10.73 -0.26 -10.26
N SER A 516 10.74 -0.51 -11.56
CA SER A 516 9.86 -1.48 -12.20
C SER A 516 10.66 -2.42 -13.08
N SER A 517 10.73 -3.69 -12.71
CA SER A 517 11.53 -4.68 -13.42
C SER A 517 10.69 -5.92 -13.74
N PRO A 518 10.62 -6.37 -15.00
CA PRO A 518 10.03 -7.65 -15.32
C PRO A 518 10.94 -8.78 -14.83
N ALA A 519 10.34 -9.81 -14.24
CA ALA A 519 10.99 -11.02 -13.78
C ALA A 519 10.18 -12.26 -14.15
N THR A 520 10.88 -13.37 -14.37
CA THR A 520 10.27 -14.68 -14.56
C THR A 520 9.71 -15.17 -13.23
N THR A 521 8.44 -15.58 -13.18
CA THR A 521 7.80 -16.07 -11.96
C THR A 521 7.41 -17.55 -12.09
N LYS A 522 7.48 -18.29 -10.97
CA LYS A 522 6.93 -19.65 -10.86
C LYS A 522 5.42 -19.66 -10.60
N ALA A 523 4.84 -18.51 -10.26
CA ALA A 523 3.41 -18.36 -10.06
C ALA A 523 2.70 -18.36 -11.43
N SER A 524 1.78 -19.30 -11.63
CA SER A 524 1.06 -19.50 -12.89
C SER A 524 -0.20 -18.64 -13.04
N VAL A 525 -0.60 -17.89 -12.00
CA VAL A 525 -1.89 -17.21 -11.94
C VAL A 525 -1.70 -15.69 -12.02
N PRO A 526 -2.26 -15.01 -13.05
CA PRO A 526 -2.31 -13.55 -13.11
C PRO A 526 -3.06 -12.93 -11.92
N ASN A 527 -2.75 -11.69 -11.52
CA ASN A 527 -3.44 -11.04 -10.38
C ASN A 527 -4.95 -10.92 -10.60
N SER A 528 -5.41 -10.79 -11.85
CA SER A 528 -6.83 -10.86 -12.19
C SER A 528 -7.04 -11.25 -13.65
N ALA A 529 -8.22 -11.82 -13.96
CA ALA A 529 -8.63 -12.09 -15.33
C ALA A 529 -8.72 -10.80 -16.18
N LYS A 530 -9.14 -9.68 -15.56
CA LYS A 530 -9.22 -8.36 -16.22
C LYS A 530 -7.83 -7.85 -16.62
N LEU A 531 -6.84 -7.96 -15.74
CA LEU A 531 -5.45 -7.57 -16.03
C LEU A 531 -4.88 -8.42 -17.18
N GLN A 532 -5.13 -9.73 -17.15
CA GLN A 532 -4.67 -10.62 -18.21
C GLN A 532 -5.30 -10.29 -19.58
N ASP A 533 -6.60 -10.00 -19.59
CA ASP A 533 -7.31 -9.56 -20.80
C ASP A 533 -6.76 -8.25 -21.35
N LEU A 534 -6.47 -7.27 -20.49
CA LEU A 534 -5.78 -6.03 -20.89
C LEU A 534 -4.44 -6.35 -21.57
N VAL A 535 -3.58 -7.14 -20.93
CA VAL A 535 -2.25 -7.47 -21.46
C VAL A 535 -2.36 -8.13 -22.84
N ASN A 536 -3.30 -9.06 -23.01
CA ASN A 536 -3.57 -9.71 -24.30
C ASN A 536 -4.03 -8.71 -25.38
N LYS A 537 -4.94 -7.79 -25.02
CA LYS A 537 -5.44 -6.73 -25.92
C LYS A 537 -4.32 -5.78 -26.32
N MET A 538 -3.51 -5.33 -25.37
CA MET A 538 -2.35 -4.49 -25.64
C MET A 538 -1.34 -5.21 -26.54
N ARG A 539 -1.04 -6.48 -26.27
CA ARG A 539 -0.10 -7.28 -27.07
C ARG A 539 -0.58 -7.45 -28.50
N THR A 540 -1.90 -7.60 -28.68
CA THR A 540 -2.55 -7.69 -30.00
C THR A 540 -2.52 -6.34 -30.73
N ALA A 541 -2.86 -5.26 -30.03
CA ALA A 541 -2.94 -3.91 -30.58
C ALA A 541 -1.57 -3.25 -30.82
N ASP A 542 -0.49 -3.78 -30.25
CA ASP A 542 0.86 -3.28 -30.48
C ASP A 542 1.31 -3.57 -31.92
N VAL A 543 1.12 -2.61 -32.80
CA VAL A 543 1.59 -2.62 -34.20
C VAL A 543 3.10 -2.32 -34.30
N ASP A 544 3.67 -1.76 -33.23
CA ASP A 544 5.06 -1.33 -33.16
C ASP A 544 5.98 -2.42 -32.57
N LYS A 545 5.45 -3.51 -32.02
CA LYS A 545 6.25 -4.64 -31.51
C LYS A 545 7.22 -5.20 -32.56
N ALA A 546 8.38 -5.65 -32.11
CA ALA A 546 9.36 -6.31 -32.97
C ALA A 546 8.90 -7.74 -33.27
N GLY A 547 8.96 -8.13 -34.54
CA GLY A 547 8.69 -9.51 -34.96
C GLY A 547 9.85 -10.46 -34.63
N PRO A 548 9.65 -11.78 -34.75
CA PRO A 548 10.69 -12.79 -34.46
C PRO A 548 11.95 -12.67 -35.33
N ASN A 549 11.86 -12.03 -36.50
CA ASN A 549 12.99 -11.80 -37.41
C ASN A 549 13.62 -10.42 -37.25
N ASP A 550 13.08 -9.58 -36.37
CA ASP A 550 13.56 -8.21 -36.18
C ASP A 550 14.71 -8.12 -35.17
N TYR A 551 15.07 -9.22 -34.52
CA TYR A 551 16.24 -9.29 -33.66
C TYR A 551 16.74 -10.73 -33.53
N LYS A 552 18.00 -10.87 -33.13
CA LYS A 552 18.61 -12.17 -32.79
C LYS A 552 19.40 -12.02 -31.50
N LEU A 553 19.12 -12.89 -30.54
CA LEU A 553 19.80 -12.92 -29.26
C LEU A 553 20.93 -13.96 -29.24
N ASP A 554 21.97 -13.68 -28.47
CA ASP A 554 22.93 -14.65 -27.98
C ASP A 554 22.95 -14.55 -26.45
N TRP A 555 22.27 -15.50 -25.80
CA TRP A 555 22.19 -15.54 -24.35
C TRP A 555 23.56 -15.78 -23.69
N GLY A 556 24.56 -16.26 -24.42
CA GLY A 556 25.89 -16.55 -23.90
C GLY A 556 25.87 -17.67 -22.86
N ASN A 557 26.74 -17.55 -21.85
CA ASN A 557 26.87 -18.57 -20.80
C ASN A 557 26.12 -18.17 -19.52
N LYS A 558 25.83 -19.19 -18.70
CA LYS A 558 25.22 -18.98 -17.37
C LYS A 558 26.23 -18.34 -16.42
N VAL A 559 25.84 -17.28 -15.72
CA VAL A 559 26.72 -16.49 -14.85
C VAL A 559 27.09 -17.28 -13.59
N THR A 560 28.39 -17.32 -13.28
CA THR A 560 28.94 -17.82 -12.01
C THR A 560 29.84 -16.73 -11.39
N GLY A 561 29.27 -15.86 -10.55
CA GLY A 561 30.00 -14.73 -9.95
C GLY A 561 29.85 -13.42 -10.73
N THR A 562 30.95 -12.66 -10.86
CA THR A 562 30.99 -11.33 -11.50
C THR A 562 31.93 -11.25 -12.70
N SER A 563 32.57 -12.35 -13.06
CA SER A 563 33.41 -12.44 -14.26
C SER A 563 32.56 -12.39 -15.52
N ASP A 564 33.11 -11.79 -16.57
CA ASP A 564 32.55 -11.92 -17.90
C ASP A 564 32.70 -13.37 -18.36
N ASN A 565 31.56 -14.01 -18.65
CA ASN A 565 31.52 -15.40 -19.10
C ASN A 565 31.02 -15.52 -20.54
N SER A 566 30.74 -14.42 -21.25
CA SER A 566 30.12 -14.45 -22.58
C SER A 566 31.09 -13.94 -23.66
N LYS A 567 31.04 -14.55 -24.85
CA LYS A 567 31.92 -14.16 -25.98
C LYS A 567 31.34 -13.04 -26.84
N ASN A 568 30.01 -12.91 -26.84
CA ASN A 568 29.26 -11.95 -27.64
C ASN A 568 28.34 -11.12 -26.73
N GLY A 569 27.92 -9.95 -27.22
CA GLY A 569 26.83 -9.19 -26.62
C GLY A 569 25.49 -9.93 -26.74
N LEU A 570 24.54 -9.59 -25.86
CA LEU A 570 23.20 -10.20 -25.82
C LEU A 570 22.45 -10.07 -27.15
N PHE A 571 22.55 -8.93 -27.83
CA PHE A 571 21.95 -8.74 -29.16
C PHE A 571 23.01 -8.92 -30.25
N VAL A 572 22.84 -9.91 -31.10
CA VAL A 572 23.72 -10.14 -32.27
C VAL A 572 23.22 -9.37 -33.49
N TYR A 573 21.91 -9.14 -33.56
CA TYR A 573 21.27 -8.43 -34.65
C TYR A 573 19.98 -7.75 -34.15
N VAL A 574 19.70 -6.55 -34.69
CA VAL A 574 18.40 -5.87 -34.60
C VAL A 574 18.10 -5.26 -35.97
N ASN A 575 16.89 -5.44 -36.46
CA ASN A 575 16.38 -4.80 -37.66
C ASN A 575 16.07 -3.33 -37.38
N GLU A 576 17.01 -2.46 -37.71
CA GLU A 576 16.91 -1.02 -37.44
C GLU A 576 15.85 -0.30 -38.30
N THR A 577 15.16 -0.99 -39.22
CA THR A 577 13.97 -0.41 -39.85
C THR A 577 12.86 -0.10 -38.82
N LEU A 578 12.83 -0.83 -37.69
CA LEU A 578 11.98 -0.50 -36.55
C LEU A 578 12.21 0.93 -36.04
N TYR A 579 13.45 1.43 -36.13
CA TYR A 579 13.84 2.74 -35.59
C TYR A 579 13.30 3.91 -36.40
N LYS A 580 12.75 3.63 -37.58
CA LYS A 580 12.05 4.62 -38.40
C LYS A 580 10.61 4.85 -37.93
N ARG A 581 10.04 3.93 -37.14
CA ARG A 581 8.68 4.09 -36.59
C ARG A 581 8.70 5.17 -35.50
N PRO A 582 7.71 6.08 -35.45
CA PRO A 582 7.73 7.22 -34.52
C PRO A 582 7.93 6.83 -33.05
N VAL A 583 7.33 5.73 -32.59
CA VAL A 583 7.45 5.24 -31.21
C VAL A 583 8.90 4.95 -30.82
N TYR A 584 9.71 4.39 -31.74
CA TYR A 584 11.14 4.14 -31.52
C TYR A 584 11.99 5.36 -31.84
N ALA A 585 11.73 6.04 -32.97
CA ALA A 585 12.52 7.17 -33.44
C ALA A 585 12.62 8.27 -32.37
N ASN A 586 11.48 8.61 -31.77
CA ASN A 586 11.42 9.66 -30.76
C ASN A 586 12.11 9.24 -29.45
N PHE A 587 12.02 7.96 -29.08
CA PHE A 587 12.71 7.42 -27.91
C PHE A 587 14.22 7.34 -28.08
N ILE A 588 14.66 6.88 -29.24
CA ILE A 588 16.07 6.81 -29.60
C ILE A 588 16.69 8.21 -29.69
N SER A 589 15.94 9.20 -30.19
CA SER A 589 16.35 10.61 -30.16
C SER A 589 16.63 11.08 -28.73
N VAL A 590 15.75 10.76 -27.78
CA VAL A 590 15.94 11.07 -26.35
C VAL A 590 17.22 10.44 -25.79
N ILE A 591 17.48 9.17 -26.11
CA ILE A 591 18.67 8.42 -25.66
C ILE A 591 19.95 9.01 -26.29
N GLN A 592 20.00 9.11 -27.61
CA GLN A 592 21.20 9.50 -28.35
C GLN A 592 21.61 10.96 -28.13
N LYS A 593 20.63 11.84 -27.81
CA LYS A 593 20.89 13.23 -27.46
C LYS A 593 21.23 13.42 -25.98
N ASN A 594 21.33 12.33 -25.20
CA ASN A 594 21.57 12.35 -23.76
C ASN A 594 20.67 13.36 -23.05
N LEU A 595 19.35 13.32 -23.34
CA LEU A 595 18.39 14.24 -22.74
C LEU A 595 18.08 13.91 -21.27
N PHE A 596 18.75 12.91 -20.71
CA PHE A 596 18.70 12.43 -19.33
C PHE A 596 20.13 12.07 -18.91
N THR A 597 20.49 12.29 -17.65
CA THR A 597 21.84 12.09 -17.10
C THR A 597 21.84 10.83 -16.25
N PRO A 598 22.52 9.76 -16.68
CA PRO A 598 22.48 8.49 -15.95
C PRO A 598 23.04 8.51 -14.53
N ASP A 599 23.78 9.55 -14.13
CA ASP A 599 24.36 9.66 -12.79
C ASP A 599 23.37 10.38 -11.86
N VAL A 600 22.81 9.64 -10.89
CA VAL A 600 21.83 10.19 -9.92
C VAL A 600 22.40 11.30 -9.04
N CYS A 601 23.73 11.46 -9.01
CA CYS A 601 24.42 12.52 -8.27
C CYS A 601 24.59 13.80 -9.09
N ILE A 602 24.19 13.82 -10.37
CA ILE A 602 24.25 14.99 -11.25
C ILE A 602 22.83 15.51 -11.48
N ALA A 603 22.60 16.79 -11.17
CA ALA A 603 21.30 17.41 -11.39
C ALA A 603 20.98 17.48 -12.90
N GLU A 604 19.75 17.11 -13.25
CA GLU A 604 19.26 17.20 -14.62
C GLU A 604 19.28 18.64 -15.15
N ALA A 605 19.61 18.77 -16.44
CA ALA A 605 19.47 20.04 -17.13
C ALA A 605 18.01 20.49 -17.14
N ALA A 606 17.78 21.81 -17.10
CA ALA A 606 16.44 22.38 -17.08
C ALA A 606 15.58 21.85 -18.24
N MET A 607 14.33 21.49 -17.94
CA MET A 607 13.36 20.98 -18.92
C MET A 607 12.84 22.12 -19.83
N SER A 608 13.70 22.62 -20.71
CA SER A 608 13.41 23.77 -21.58
C SER A 608 13.90 23.53 -23.01
N GLY A 609 13.45 24.40 -23.94
CA GLY A 609 13.89 24.40 -25.33
C GLY A 609 13.76 23.05 -26.04
N PHE A 610 14.84 22.65 -26.72
CA PHE A 610 14.89 21.39 -27.48
C PHE A 610 14.61 20.17 -26.60
N ARG A 611 15.20 20.10 -25.40
CA ARG A 611 15.03 18.99 -24.45
C ARG A 611 13.55 18.76 -24.14
N LYS A 612 12.83 19.82 -23.77
CA LYS A 612 11.38 19.77 -23.52
C LYS A 612 10.60 19.34 -24.76
N SER A 613 10.91 19.92 -25.93
CA SER A 613 10.15 19.62 -27.16
C SER A 613 10.28 18.17 -27.62
N GLN A 614 11.47 17.58 -27.52
CA GLN A 614 11.72 16.20 -27.92
C GLN A 614 11.10 15.21 -26.94
N ILE A 615 11.23 15.49 -25.64
CA ILE A 615 10.62 14.70 -24.59
C ILE A 615 9.08 14.78 -24.70
N GLN A 616 8.50 15.93 -25.05
CA GLN A 616 7.05 16.04 -25.29
C GLN A 616 6.63 15.20 -26.50
N LEU A 617 7.31 15.35 -27.64
CA LEU A 617 7.01 14.64 -28.88
C LEU A 617 6.98 13.12 -28.72
N MET A 618 7.95 12.56 -27.98
CA MET A 618 7.99 11.13 -27.67
C MET A 618 6.72 10.68 -26.95
N PHE A 619 6.30 11.44 -25.95
CA PHE A 619 5.15 11.07 -25.14
C PHE A 619 3.83 11.27 -25.88
N ASP A 620 3.66 12.37 -26.62
CA ASP A 620 2.50 12.58 -27.49
C ASP A 620 2.34 11.40 -28.47
N THR A 621 3.47 10.92 -29.01
CA THR A 621 3.50 9.75 -29.88
C THR A 621 3.01 8.50 -29.14
N TRP A 622 3.55 8.21 -27.95
CA TRP A 622 3.19 7.01 -27.21
C TRP A 622 1.76 7.02 -26.69
N THR A 623 1.28 8.17 -26.21
CA THR A 623 -0.10 8.31 -25.71
C THR A 623 -1.14 8.27 -26.82
N SER A 624 -0.75 8.54 -28.06
CA SER A 624 -1.63 8.37 -29.21
C SER A 624 -1.82 6.91 -29.65
N THR A 625 -1.01 5.99 -29.11
CA THR A 625 -1.09 4.57 -29.49
C THR A 625 -2.33 3.89 -28.92
N GLN A 626 -2.87 2.92 -29.67
CA GLN A 626 -3.97 2.09 -29.18
C GLN A 626 -3.60 1.32 -27.91
N VAL A 627 -2.33 0.94 -27.76
CA VAL A 627 -1.79 0.26 -26.58
C VAL A 627 -1.96 1.10 -25.33
N PHE A 628 -1.55 2.37 -25.37
CA PHE A 628 -1.72 3.29 -24.25
C PHE A 628 -3.20 3.54 -23.95
N ASN A 629 -4.02 3.73 -24.98
CA ASN A 629 -5.46 3.94 -24.80
C ASN A 629 -6.14 2.75 -24.10
N LEU A 630 -5.72 1.51 -24.39
CA LEU A 630 -6.21 0.31 -23.71
C LEU A 630 -5.80 0.25 -22.24
N ALA A 631 -4.52 0.51 -21.92
CA ALA A 631 -4.04 0.58 -20.54
C ALA A 631 -4.76 1.67 -19.73
N PHE A 632 -4.94 2.83 -20.35
CA PHE A 632 -5.64 3.94 -19.74
C PHE A 632 -7.13 3.64 -19.50
N GLN A 633 -7.80 3.03 -20.48
CA GLN A 633 -9.17 2.55 -20.32
C GLN A 633 -9.27 1.55 -19.16
N PHE A 634 -8.32 0.61 -19.02
CA PHE A 634 -8.31 -0.34 -17.92
C PHE A 634 -8.12 0.31 -16.55
N LEU A 635 -7.21 1.27 -16.42
CA LEU A 635 -7.02 2.03 -15.17
C LEU A 635 -8.29 2.76 -14.78
N LYS A 636 -9.00 3.29 -15.77
CA LYS A 636 -10.33 3.84 -15.55
C LYS A 636 -11.29 2.74 -15.14
N ASP A 637 -11.48 1.67 -15.88
CA ASP A 637 -12.46 0.63 -15.56
C ASP A 637 -12.26 -0.05 -14.18
N ASN A 638 -11.10 0.13 -13.53
CA ASN A 638 -10.80 -0.41 -12.20
C ASN A 638 -10.65 0.66 -11.09
N GLY A 639 -11.08 1.91 -11.34
CA GLY A 639 -11.13 2.98 -10.33
C GLY A 639 -12.06 4.17 -10.67
N PHE A 640 -12.52 4.25 -11.92
CA PHE A 640 -13.44 5.25 -12.46
C PHE A 640 -14.84 5.12 -11.88
N GLU A 641 -15.34 3.89 -11.76
CA GLU A 641 -16.67 3.61 -11.21
C GLU A 641 -16.72 4.07 -9.74
N HIS A 642 -15.81 3.59 -8.90
CA HIS A 642 -15.68 4.02 -7.50
C HIS A 642 -15.61 5.54 -7.34
N VAL A 643 -14.76 6.22 -8.10
CA VAL A 643 -14.49 7.65 -7.90
C VAL A 643 -15.56 8.57 -8.52
N PHE A 644 -15.97 8.34 -9.77
CA PHE A 644 -16.80 9.29 -10.53
C PHE A 644 -18.27 8.93 -10.54
N ILE A 645 -18.54 7.65 -10.65
CA ILE A 645 -19.88 7.11 -10.67
C ILE A 645 -20.33 6.89 -9.23
N GLY A 646 -19.45 6.48 -8.34
CA GLY A 646 -19.85 6.04 -7.02
C GLY A 646 -20.54 4.69 -7.09
N GLU A 647 -20.24 3.92 -6.06
CA GLU A 647 -20.70 2.56 -5.90
C GLU A 647 -21.10 2.34 -4.45
N TRP A 648 -21.92 1.34 -4.20
CA TRP A 648 -22.28 0.92 -2.86
C TRP A 648 -22.25 -0.60 -2.72
N ARG A 649 -21.94 -1.05 -1.51
CA ARG A 649 -22.01 -2.45 -1.06
C ARG A 649 -22.65 -2.47 0.32
N ASP A 650 -23.46 -3.48 0.61
CA ASP A 650 -24.00 -3.71 1.96
C ASP A 650 -24.66 -2.49 2.59
N GLN A 651 -25.41 -1.76 1.76
CA GLN A 651 -26.12 -0.52 2.10
C GLN A 651 -25.26 0.71 2.44
N ILE A 652 -23.96 0.66 2.13
CA ILE A 652 -23.01 1.73 2.36
C ILE A 652 -22.48 2.22 1.02
N VAL A 653 -22.52 3.54 0.80
CA VAL A 653 -21.88 4.16 -0.36
C VAL A 653 -20.37 4.17 -0.12
N ASP A 654 -19.64 3.38 -0.91
CA ASP A 654 -18.17 3.23 -0.78
C ASP A 654 -17.44 4.28 -1.64
N GLY A 655 -17.99 4.60 -2.82
CA GLY A 655 -17.46 5.61 -3.73
C GLY A 655 -18.19 6.97 -3.70
N GLN A 656 -18.15 7.69 -4.84
CA GLN A 656 -18.83 8.97 -5.13
C GLN A 656 -18.04 10.21 -4.66
N HIS A 657 -17.17 10.71 -5.55
CA HIS A 657 -16.31 11.88 -5.32
C HIS A 657 -16.45 12.94 -6.43
N SER A 658 -17.59 12.96 -7.12
CA SER A 658 -17.89 13.90 -8.20
C SER A 658 -18.98 14.87 -7.78
N TRP A 659 -18.61 16.15 -7.59
CA TRP A 659 -19.56 17.21 -7.26
C TRP A 659 -20.65 17.37 -8.35
N VAL A 660 -20.28 17.18 -9.62
CA VAL A 660 -21.22 17.24 -10.75
C VAL A 660 -22.24 16.12 -10.65
N ARG A 661 -21.81 14.90 -10.34
CA ARG A 661 -22.74 13.78 -10.16
C ARG A 661 -23.62 13.99 -8.91
N TYR A 662 -23.01 14.44 -7.82
CA TYR A 662 -23.71 14.70 -6.57
C TYR A 662 -24.86 15.69 -6.81
N TYR A 663 -24.58 16.83 -7.42
CA TYR A 663 -25.59 17.83 -7.75
C TYR A 663 -26.71 17.26 -8.63
N ASN A 664 -26.39 16.47 -9.66
CA ASN A 664 -27.42 15.87 -10.51
C ASN A 664 -28.30 14.86 -9.75
N LEU A 665 -27.75 14.13 -8.78
CA LEU A 665 -28.50 13.21 -7.92
C LEU A 665 -29.34 13.97 -6.89
N GLU A 666 -28.81 15.04 -6.29
CA GLU A 666 -29.53 15.93 -5.36
C GLU A 666 -30.70 16.62 -6.07
N LYS A 667 -30.47 17.20 -7.26
CA LYS A 667 -31.53 17.76 -8.12
C LYS A 667 -32.60 16.74 -8.49
N ALA A 668 -32.22 15.47 -8.66
CA ALA A 668 -33.15 14.37 -8.93
C ALA A 668 -33.81 13.81 -7.66
N GLN A 669 -33.62 14.44 -6.49
CA GLN A 669 -34.11 14.00 -5.18
C GLN A 669 -33.66 12.58 -4.81
N LYS A 670 -32.49 12.19 -5.30
CA LYS A 670 -31.84 10.91 -4.98
C LYS A 670 -30.79 11.06 -3.89
N ILE A 671 -30.41 12.28 -3.52
CA ILE A 671 -29.51 12.53 -2.40
C ILE A 671 -30.28 13.28 -1.33
N ASN A 672 -30.08 12.85 -0.08
CA ASN A 672 -30.45 13.60 1.11
C ASN A 672 -29.17 14.01 1.83
N TYR A 673 -28.82 15.30 1.79
CA TYR A 673 -27.67 15.84 2.52
C TYR A 673 -27.96 15.85 4.02
N HIS A 674 -26.99 15.50 4.86
CA HIS A 674 -27.19 15.44 6.33
C HIS A 674 -26.47 16.56 7.08
N GLY A 675 -25.33 17.04 6.56
CA GLY A 675 -24.51 18.06 7.21
C GLY A 675 -23.01 17.86 6.96
N TYR A 676 -22.21 18.86 7.34
CA TYR A 676 -20.76 18.86 7.13
C TYR A 676 -19.97 18.51 8.39
N TYR A 677 -18.80 17.89 8.24
CA TYR A 677 -17.83 17.73 9.32
C TYR A 677 -16.77 18.84 9.29
N SER A 678 -16.25 19.13 8.09
CA SER A 678 -15.29 20.19 7.84
C SER A 678 -15.39 20.65 6.37
N TYR A 679 -15.03 21.89 6.06
CA TYR A 679 -14.97 22.35 4.69
C TYR A 679 -14.02 23.54 4.52
N VAL A 680 -13.56 23.70 3.28
CA VAL A 680 -12.91 24.89 2.76
C VAL A 680 -13.90 25.53 1.77
N VAL A 681 -14.33 26.75 2.09
CA VAL A 681 -15.27 27.53 1.29
C VAL A 681 -14.85 27.50 -0.18
N ASP A 682 -15.81 27.16 -1.06
CA ASP A 682 -15.67 27.13 -2.52
C ASP A 682 -14.51 26.26 -3.06
N LEU A 683 -14.08 25.24 -2.29
CA LEU A 683 -12.99 24.36 -2.69
C LEU A 683 -13.26 22.88 -2.42
N ALA A 684 -13.58 22.51 -1.18
CA ALA A 684 -13.73 21.11 -0.78
C ALA A 684 -14.49 21.00 0.55
N GLY A 685 -15.10 19.85 0.81
CA GLY A 685 -15.63 19.56 2.13
C GLY A 685 -15.79 18.08 2.40
N THR A 686 -15.91 17.76 3.67
CA THR A 686 -16.23 16.45 4.20
C THR A 686 -17.61 16.52 4.83
N PHE A 687 -18.53 15.64 4.42
CA PHE A 687 -19.93 15.69 4.82
C PHE A 687 -20.58 14.32 4.78
N GLN A 688 -21.78 14.22 5.36
CA GLN A 688 -22.60 13.01 5.36
C GLN A 688 -23.82 13.21 4.46
N TYR A 689 -24.25 12.15 3.77
CA TYR A 689 -25.49 12.14 3.00
C TYR A 689 -25.99 10.70 2.79
N THR A 690 -27.24 10.58 2.42
CA THR A 690 -27.82 9.33 1.90
C THR A 690 -27.99 9.45 0.39
N TRP A 691 -27.60 8.43 -0.37
CA TRP A 691 -27.93 8.30 -1.80
C TRP A 691 -28.94 7.17 -1.98
N GLU A 692 -30.16 7.53 -2.38
CA GLU A 692 -31.36 6.71 -2.34
C GLU A 692 -31.61 6.20 -0.91
N SER A 693 -31.33 4.93 -0.61
CA SER A 693 -31.42 4.37 0.74
C SER A 693 -30.06 4.05 1.36
N GLN A 694 -28.96 4.37 0.67
CA GLN A 694 -27.60 3.97 1.05
C GLN A 694 -26.85 5.11 1.71
N LEU A 695 -26.25 4.85 2.88
CA LEU A 695 -25.59 5.88 3.68
C LEU A 695 -24.13 6.08 3.24
N LYS A 696 -23.74 7.33 2.96
CA LYS A 696 -22.33 7.76 2.92
C LYS A 696 -21.96 8.42 4.25
N LYS A 697 -21.34 7.66 5.16
CA LYS A 697 -20.99 8.13 6.51
C LYS A 697 -20.03 9.32 6.49
N ILE A 698 -19.02 9.24 5.63
CA ILE A 698 -18.04 10.28 5.37
C ILE A 698 -17.85 10.32 3.84
N GLY A 699 -18.33 11.39 3.22
CA GLY A 699 -18.15 11.70 1.81
C GLY A 699 -17.38 13.00 1.65
N GLY A 700 -16.84 13.22 0.46
CA GLY A 700 -16.13 14.46 0.16
C GLY A 700 -15.64 14.51 -1.27
N PHE A 701 -15.59 15.73 -1.82
CA PHE A 701 -15.08 15.98 -3.16
C PHE A 701 -14.56 17.40 -3.31
N LEU A 702 -13.72 17.60 -4.32
CA LEU A 702 -13.33 18.93 -4.78
C LEU A 702 -14.50 19.57 -5.53
N ILE A 703 -14.83 20.80 -5.17
CA ILE A 703 -15.93 21.56 -5.76
C ILE A 703 -15.38 22.46 -6.87
N GLY A 704 -16.14 22.56 -7.97
CA GLY A 704 -15.83 23.45 -9.08
C GLY A 704 -14.70 22.99 -10.01
N THR A 705 -14.15 21.80 -9.81
CA THR A 705 -13.19 21.18 -10.75
C THR A 705 -13.89 20.56 -11.95
N SER A 706 -13.27 20.55 -13.13
CA SER A 706 -13.86 19.83 -14.28
C SER A 706 -13.83 18.31 -14.06
N PRO A 707 -14.74 17.53 -14.67
CA PRO A 707 -14.74 16.07 -14.57
C PRO A 707 -13.40 15.44 -14.95
N ALA A 708 -12.73 15.98 -15.98
CA ALA A 708 -11.40 15.55 -16.41
C ALA A 708 -10.33 15.79 -15.32
N ARG A 709 -10.33 16.95 -14.66
CA ARG A 709 -9.40 17.23 -13.56
C ARG A 709 -9.65 16.33 -12.35
N SER A 710 -10.91 16.18 -11.95
CA SER A 710 -11.28 15.30 -10.84
C SER A 710 -10.81 13.86 -11.08
N SER A 711 -10.83 13.40 -12.34
CA SER A 711 -10.33 12.07 -12.78
C SER A 711 -8.88 11.76 -12.53
N MET A 712 -8.04 12.78 -12.31
CA MET A 712 -6.62 12.60 -12.06
C MET A 712 -6.25 12.71 -10.58
N PHE A 713 -7.01 13.49 -9.81
CA PHE A 713 -6.73 13.65 -8.38
C PHE A 713 -7.20 12.45 -7.57
N ALA A 714 -8.37 11.88 -7.86
CA ALA A 714 -8.91 10.83 -7.01
C ALA A 714 -8.40 9.40 -7.31
N THR A 715 -7.63 9.18 -8.37
CA THR A 715 -6.95 7.88 -8.62
C THR A 715 -5.65 7.70 -7.82
N LYS A 716 -5.08 8.79 -7.29
CA LYS A 716 -3.88 8.76 -6.43
C LYS A 716 -4.14 9.32 -5.03
N PHE A 717 -5.17 10.15 -4.86
CA PHE A 717 -5.59 10.68 -3.57
C PHE A 717 -6.92 10.06 -3.17
N ARG A 718 -6.91 9.16 -2.19
CA ARG A 718 -8.05 9.06 -1.29
C ARG A 718 -8.23 10.48 -0.73
N ILE A 719 -9.31 11.17 -1.11
CA ILE A 719 -9.64 12.54 -0.67
C ILE A 719 -9.84 12.62 0.87
N GLU A 720 -9.63 11.54 1.60
CA GLU A 720 -9.68 11.48 3.05
C GLU A 720 -8.40 11.99 3.74
N THR A 721 -7.23 12.01 3.06
CA THR A 721 -5.95 12.40 3.70
C THR A 721 -5.65 13.90 3.65
N ASP A 722 -6.15 14.64 2.65
CA ASP A 722 -5.77 16.06 2.45
C ASP A 722 -6.62 17.07 3.23
N LEU A 723 -7.62 16.60 3.99
CA LEU A 723 -8.49 17.46 4.81
C LEU A 723 -8.27 17.29 6.33
N LYS A 724 -7.23 16.58 6.74
CA LYS A 724 -6.78 16.48 8.15
C LYS A 724 -5.53 17.32 8.47
N GLY A 725 -5.19 18.26 7.58
CA GLY A 725 -4.17 19.29 7.83
C GLY A 725 -4.68 20.41 8.71
#